data_AF-A0A3M7MIZ0-F1
#
_entry.id   AF-A0A3M7MIZ0-F1
#
_cell.length_a   1.000
_cell.length_b   1.000
_cell.length_c   1.000
_cell.angle_alpha   90.00
_cell.angle_beta   90.00
_cell.angle_gamma   90.00
#
_symmetry.space_group_name_H-M   'P 1'
#
loop_
_entity.id
_entity.type
_entity.pdbx_description
1 polymer ?
#
loop_
_entity_poly.entity_id
_entity_poly.type
_entity_poly.pdbx_seq_one_letter_code
_entity_poly.pdbx_strand_id
1 'polypeptide(L)'
;MTERKRGESPPQLNLNVKRAAKSSPRSLKPSTWAPTAPKATTATPNVKKEEVRRYKNSFNDMLKHRNGGAVEASGDAAPLATSKEPMKEAGRVQPGELSQRVAHLESDLAAAKTEHEVLRKELEKERRYREADLVTIEELRQQLAEKGLEDHLLRQNHELRYRLMGLEEQLVSRGHVPHRTPERQKLEKEADDLSLRLHAAEKESSERLRQLLSLKSSISSLTRMESQVTDSDLTESFTQVANRVREWTVSNYRRARPSFDNLPKEVHFTLKTICPCYMSDIKNTDRLTLYQAIISDSLMQILGSPFIFGVPDTGPLAAIRPLAEQVQDSGSAYREWIRATIQALEHSAAHINIQREKEALLHRLCGDICHLLFNLTSTTITPNAQSALNSIFKDAVNLQRTLILQRARYQVLFFRNQDGAMAFDDCTMEAINDPNPSMEEDSDMDMGRTLKFCAFPGLVKYGDERGHHPEMRNILLKARKQNQRIEDILSTTQNEGEQIDAIAKIRGWFSPKEDSFYYPIIQDYLNDKIETDEAASKLFGPIDEKINAVKLDDVDFMDFWYSVIHSAKRLTFRMGDEVCSHAKLLDLLEAFKAHAIPNNETYNYLYQEMTDFDMACRSAYNDTPVPHSGFIHSEVAAWANMNFFYARVTQEKIRDLSFYAIFALRMALETPLADDAESTVAQQHDAHVPAAAAWISGCGHNLFRKEQDLSPSDPKQGNPARGGALWKGIPGFNKERWALWKERFAAVAEMQGIKESTRVVAKDAVEGMERSEAHELMR
;
A
#
# COMPACT_ATOMS: atom_id res chain seq x y z
N MET A 1 -17.35 10.65 -78.64
CA MET A 1 -16.07 10.56 -79.38
C MET A 1 -15.13 9.77 -78.48
N THR A 2 -14.95 8.47 -78.75
CA THR A 2 -13.82 7.86 -79.51
C THR A 2 -12.52 7.83 -78.68
N GLU A 3 -11.85 6.69 -78.46
CA GLU A 3 -11.88 5.43 -79.23
C GLU A 3 -11.49 4.14 -78.43
N ARG A 4 -11.83 2.98 -79.02
CA ARG A 4 -11.23 1.61 -78.90
C ARG A 4 -11.34 0.77 -77.61
N LYS A 5 -12.11 -0.32 -77.77
CA LYS A 5 -11.97 -1.67 -77.15
C LYS A 5 -10.59 -2.29 -77.48
N ARG A 6 -10.09 -3.43 -76.97
CA ARG A 6 -10.59 -4.67 -76.30
C ARG A 6 -9.36 -5.30 -75.55
N GLY A 7 -9.38 -6.38 -74.76
CA GLY A 7 -10.32 -7.48 -74.48
C GLY A 7 -9.70 -8.44 -73.43
N GLU A 8 -10.31 -9.61 -73.16
CA GLU A 8 -10.04 -10.41 -71.94
C GLU A 8 -9.00 -11.55 -72.01
N SER A 9 -8.63 -12.04 -70.81
CA SER A 9 -7.99 -13.27 -70.26
C SER A 9 -8.05 -14.60 -71.07
N PRO A 10 -7.45 -15.77 -70.66
CA PRO A 10 -6.64 -16.17 -69.46
C PRO A 10 -5.28 -16.82 -69.92
N PRO A 11 -4.64 -17.92 -69.41
CA PRO A 11 -4.79 -18.80 -68.22
C PRO A 11 -3.47 -19.11 -67.42
N GLN A 12 -2.94 -20.35 -67.43
CA GLN A 12 -1.83 -20.88 -66.60
C GLN A 12 -0.88 -21.86 -67.34
N LEU A 13 0.41 -21.89 -66.95
CA LEU A 13 1.39 -23.02 -67.01
C LEU A 13 2.54 -22.71 -66.00
N ASN A 14 3.14 -23.54 -65.12
CA ASN A 14 3.03 -24.96 -64.67
C ASN A 14 4.20 -25.91 -65.05
N LEU A 15 4.68 -26.72 -64.07
CA LEU A 15 5.72 -27.80 -64.13
C LEU A 15 7.19 -27.31 -64.36
N ASN A 16 8.30 -27.92 -63.86
CA ASN A 16 8.54 -29.08 -62.97
C ASN A 16 10.03 -29.18 -62.48
N VAL A 17 10.34 -30.04 -61.47
CA VAL A 17 11.60 -30.88 -61.34
C VAL A 17 12.99 -30.18 -61.12
N LYS A 18 14.00 -30.63 -60.32
CA LYS A 18 14.22 -31.72 -59.31
C LYS A 18 15.49 -31.44 -58.42
N ARG A 19 15.49 -31.99 -57.19
CA ARG A 19 16.61 -32.56 -56.37
C ARG A 19 17.93 -31.80 -56.05
N ALA A 20 18.18 -31.68 -54.74
CA ALA A 20 19.43 -32.00 -53.99
C ALA A 20 20.73 -31.18 -54.18
N ALA A 21 21.69 -31.11 -53.22
CA ALA A 21 21.65 -31.22 -51.75
C ALA A 21 23.04 -30.85 -51.13
N LYS A 22 23.05 -30.17 -49.96
CA LYS A 22 24.24 -29.85 -49.10
C LYS A 22 25.30 -28.92 -49.77
N SER A 23 26.07 -28.07 -49.07
CA SER A 23 26.12 -27.69 -47.64
C SER A 23 26.83 -26.34 -47.44
N SER A 24 26.40 -25.56 -46.44
CA SER A 24 27.15 -24.55 -45.66
C SER A 24 27.95 -23.43 -46.37
N PRO A 25 27.66 -22.16 -46.00
CA PRO A 25 28.77 -21.28 -45.58
C PRO A 25 28.55 -20.61 -44.22
N ARG A 26 29.67 -20.15 -43.64
CA ARG A 26 29.87 -19.44 -42.36
C ARG A 26 28.68 -18.62 -41.82
N SER A 27 28.30 -18.93 -40.57
CA SER A 27 27.56 -18.01 -39.70
C SER A 27 28.47 -16.84 -39.26
N LEU A 28 28.04 -15.61 -39.56
CA LEU A 28 28.50 -14.38 -38.93
C LEU A 28 27.27 -13.66 -38.35
N LYS A 29 27.45 -13.01 -37.19
CA LYS A 29 26.34 -12.59 -36.31
C LYS A 29 25.66 -11.31 -36.78
N PRO A 30 24.32 -11.21 -36.73
CA PRO A 30 23.62 -9.93 -36.66
C PRO A 30 23.91 -9.21 -35.33
N SER A 31 23.76 -7.88 -35.33
CA SER A 31 23.93 -7.04 -34.14
C SER A 31 22.67 -7.00 -33.26
N THR A 32 22.85 -6.90 -31.95
CA THR A 32 21.78 -6.61 -30.98
C THR A 32 22.23 -5.47 -30.08
N TRP A 33 21.51 -4.35 -30.09
CA TRP A 33 21.88 -3.18 -29.30
C TRP A 33 21.22 -3.22 -27.92
N ALA A 34 22.02 -3.16 -26.85
CA ALA A 34 21.56 -3.00 -25.48
C ALA A 34 22.35 -1.85 -24.80
N PRO A 35 21.75 -1.05 -23.91
CA PRO A 35 22.47 0.03 -23.23
C PRO A 35 23.52 -0.54 -22.27
N THR A 36 24.74 0.00 -22.31
CA THR A 36 25.85 -0.43 -21.43
C THR A 36 26.25 0.71 -20.49
N ALA A 37 26.47 0.40 -19.22
CA ALA A 37 26.99 1.37 -18.26
C ALA A 37 28.45 1.78 -18.59
N PRO A 38 28.85 3.05 -18.33
CA PRO A 38 30.20 3.53 -18.64
C PRO A 38 31.26 2.89 -17.73
N LYS A 39 32.47 2.69 -18.28
CA LYS A 39 33.65 2.16 -17.59
C LYS A 39 34.71 3.24 -17.37
N ALA A 40 35.53 3.06 -16.32
CA ALA A 40 36.69 3.88 -16.04
C ALA A 40 37.99 3.33 -16.66
N THR A 41 38.98 4.21 -16.83
CA THR A 41 40.44 3.99 -16.94
C THR A 41 41.08 5.30 -16.45
N THR A 42 42.23 5.40 -15.76
CA THR A 42 43.46 4.58 -15.61
C THR A 42 43.86 4.44 -14.13
N ALA A 43 44.22 3.26 -13.59
CA ALA A 43 45.47 2.47 -13.72
C ALA A 43 46.57 2.84 -12.67
N THR A 44 46.62 2.17 -11.50
CA THR A 44 47.58 1.09 -11.10
C THR A 44 48.83 1.57 -10.33
N PRO A 45 49.55 0.75 -9.48
CA PRO A 45 49.62 -0.73 -9.49
C PRO A 45 49.59 -1.54 -8.15
N ASN A 46 49.18 -2.81 -8.29
CA ASN A 46 49.53 -4.05 -7.59
C ASN A 46 50.23 -4.09 -6.20
N VAL A 47 49.58 -4.78 -5.25
CA VAL A 47 50.16 -5.93 -4.50
C VAL A 47 49.12 -7.09 -4.50
N LYS A 48 49.49 -8.31 -4.08
CA LYS A 48 48.83 -9.59 -4.39
C LYS A 48 47.58 -9.93 -3.54
N LYS A 49 46.76 -10.85 -4.06
CA LYS A 49 45.58 -11.47 -3.40
C LYS A 49 45.96 -12.68 -2.55
N GLU A 50 45.14 -12.99 -1.56
CA GLU A 50 44.99 -14.31 -0.94
C GLU A 50 43.49 -14.70 -0.90
N GLU A 51 43.15 -15.97 -0.65
CA GLU A 51 41.86 -16.56 -1.07
C GLU A 51 40.70 -16.44 -0.06
N VAL A 52 39.58 -15.83 -0.49
CA VAL A 52 38.29 -15.97 0.21
C VAL A 52 37.64 -17.32 -0.16
N ARG A 53 37.82 -18.34 0.69
CA ARG A 53 37.12 -19.63 0.55
C ARG A 53 35.79 -19.61 1.29
N ARG A 54 34.68 -19.79 0.56
CA ARG A 54 33.35 -19.97 1.15
C ARG A 54 33.30 -21.30 1.91
N TYR A 55 32.90 -21.26 3.18
CA TYR A 55 32.66 -22.46 3.97
C TYR A 55 31.56 -23.33 3.32
N LYS A 56 31.86 -24.60 3.08
CA LYS A 56 30.86 -25.65 2.86
C LYS A 56 30.56 -26.30 4.22
N ASN A 57 29.29 -26.39 4.59
CA ASN A 57 28.88 -27.15 5.78
C ASN A 57 29.07 -28.66 5.51
N SER A 58 30.16 -29.22 6.05
CA SER A 58 30.60 -30.62 5.83
C SER A 58 29.60 -31.68 6.30
N PHE A 59 28.60 -31.29 7.09
CA PHE A 59 27.64 -32.21 7.72
C PHE A 59 26.66 -32.88 6.73
N ASN A 60 26.33 -32.21 5.61
CA ASN A 60 25.29 -32.67 4.68
C ASN A 60 25.72 -33.79 3.72
N ASP A 61 27.02 -34.04 3.55
CA ASP A 61 27.52 -35.08 2.64
C ASP A 61 27.64 -36.46 3.32
N MET A 62 27.78 -36.52 4.66
CA MET A 62 27.74 -37.80 5.40
C MET A 62 26.37 -38.49 5.37
N LEU A 63 25.27 -37.73 5.42
CA LEU A 63 23.91 -38.29 5.52
C LEU A 63 23.38 -38.91 4.21
N LYS A 64 24.09 -38.76 3.09
CA LYS A 64 23.65 -39.25 1.77
C LYS A 64 24.16 -40.64 1.39
N HIS A 65 25.08 -41.21 2.16
CA HIS A 65 25.66 -42.54 1.89
C HIS A 65 25.03 -43.66 2.73
N ARG A 66 23.69 -43.78 2.72
CA ARG A 66 23.01 -45.00 3.19
C ARG A 66 21.76 -45.35 2.36
N ASN A 67 21.96 -46.32 1.47
CA ASN A 67 20.99 -47.14 0.73
C ASN A 67 20.23 -46.51 -0.46
N GLY A 68 20.25 -47.24 -1.58
CA GLY A 68 19.37 -47.12 -2.75
C GLY A 68 19.44 -48.41 -3.58
N GLY A 69 18.29 -48.92 -4.05
CA GLY A 69 18.12 -50.26 -4.63
C GLY A 69 17.17 -51.11 -3.76
N ALA A 70 15.84 -51.04 -3.91
CA ALA A 70 15.00 -51.52 -5.03
C ALA A 70 14.93 -53.08 -5.07
N VAL A 71 13.78 -53.74 -5.25
CA VAL A 71 12.61 -53.45 -6.11
C VAL A 71 11.26 -53.86 -5.45
N GLU A 72 10.15 -53.28 -5.94
CA GLU A 72 8.69 -53.58 -5.84
C GLU A 72 8.14 -54.73 -4.95
N ALA A 73 7.00 -54.45 -4.28
CA ALA A 73 5.78 -55.28 -4.29
C ALA A 73 4.56 -54.53 -3.67
N SER A 74 3.35 -55.04 -3.91
CA SER A 74 2.06 -54.56 -3.37
C SER A 74 1.54 -55.43 -2.20
N GLY A 75 0.54 -54.96 -1.45
CA GLY A 75 -0.28 -55.84 -0.60
C GLY A 75 -0.99 -55.19 0.59
N ASP A 76 -2.24 -55.59 0.84
CA ASP A 76 -3.14 -55.06 1.86
C ASP A 76 -2.80 -55.40 3.33
N ALA A 77 -3.06 -54.41 4.19
CA ALA A 77 -3.79 -54.42 5.47
C ALA A 77 -3.81 -55.62 6.47
N ALA A 78 -4.05 -55.21 7.73
CA ALA A 78 -4.63 -55.96 8.87
C ALA A 78 -3.68 -56.73 9.83
N PRO A 79 -4.02 -56.85 11.14
CA PRO A 79 -3.01 -56.83 12.21
C PRO A 79 -3.20 -57.89 13.34
N LEU A 80 -2.52 -57.65 14.47
CA LEU A 80 -2.54 -58.32 15.80
C LEU A 80 -1.58 -59.53 16.04
N ALA A 81 -0.52 -59.21 16.79
CA ALA A 81 -0.05 -59.86 18.02
C ALA A 81 -0.42 -61.33 18.34
N THR A 82 0.60 -62.11 18.73
CA THR A 82 0.71 -62.57 20.13
C THR A 82 2.17 -62.88 20.52
N SER A 83 2.41 -63.15 21.81
CA SER A 83 3.71 -63.05 22.47
C SER A 83 4.44 -64.39 22.71
N LYS A 84 5.75 -64.28 23.03
CA LYS A 84 6.68 -65.29 23.58
C LYS A 84 7.32 -66.28 22.60
N GLU A 85 8.65 -66.29 22.57
CA GLU A 85 9.44 -67.35 23.23
C GLU A 85 10.87 -66.84 23.58
N PRO A 86 11.69 -67.55 24.39
CA PRO A 86 12.84 -66.97 25.08
C PRO A 86 14.19 -67.04 24.31
N MET A 87 15.21 -66.43 24.93
CA MET A 87 16.59 -66.35 24.44
C MET A 87 17.22 -67.71 24.10
N LYS A 88 17.98 -67.75 23.00
CA LYS A 88 19.10 -68.68 22.80
C LYS A 88 20.44 -67.97 23.05
N GLU A 89 21.46 -68.75 23.35
CA GLU A 89 22.75 -68.28 23.86
C GLU A 89 23.58 -67.46 22.85
N ALA A 90 24.52 -66.69 23.39
CA ALA A 90 25.30 -65.73 22.63
C ALA A 90 26.32 -66.37 21.69
N GLY A 91 26.38 -65.86 20.45
CA GLY A 91 27.55 -66.02 19.59
C GLY A 91 28.78 -65.40 20.26
N ARG A 92 29.86 -66.18 20.37
CA ARG A 92 31.09 -65.84 21.10
C ARG A 92 31.91 -64.75 20.38
N VAL A 93 31.56 -63.47 20.60
CA VAL A 93 32.35 -62.30 20.16
C VAL A 93 33.76 -62.41 20.74
N GLN A 94 34.80 -62.14 19.94
CA GLN A 94 36.18 -62.30 20.38
C GLN A 94 36.61 -61.11 21.27
N PRO A 95 37.31 -61.34 22.40
CA PRO A 95 37.71 -60.25 23.31
C PRO A 95 38.54 -59.15 22.64
N GLY A 96 39.33 -59.49 21.61
CA GLY A 96 40.15 -58.53 20.86
C GLY A 96 39.32 -57.47 20.11
N GLU A 97 38.19 -57.86 19.51
CA GLU A 97 37.33 -56.95 18.74
C GLU A 97 36.62 -55.94 19.66
N LEU A 98 36.15 -56.41 20.83
CA LEU A 98 35.58 -55.53 21.86
C LEU A 98 36.63 -54.58 22.43
N SER A 99 37.84 -55.06 22.71
CA SER A 99 38.94 -54.23 23.21
C SER A 99 39.36 -53.16 22.19
N GLN A 100 39.45 -53.51 20.90
CA GLN A 100 39.68 -52.54 19.82
C GLN A 100 38.53 -51.54 19.67
N ARG A 101 37.27 -51.97 19.82
CA ARG A 101 36.10 -51.09 19.76
C ARG A 101 36.08 -50.09 20.92
N VAL A 102 36.43 -50.52 22.12
CA VAL A 102 36.57 -49.65 23.30
C VAL A 102 37.72 -48.65 23.08
N ALA A 103 38.91 -49.10 22.69
CA ALA A 103 40.04 -48.22 22.44
C ALA A 103 39.77 -47.16 21.35
N HIS A 104 39.02 -47.51 20.29
CA HIS A 104 38.58 -46.56 19.28
C HIS A 104 37.58 -45.54 19.83
N LEU A 105 36.59 -45.97 20.62
CA LEU A 105 35.61 -45.07 21.25
C LEU A 105 36.25 -44.17 22.32
N GLU A 106 37.26 -44.65 23.04
CA GLU A 106 38.05 -43.85 23.99
C GLU A 106 38.90 -42.80 23.26
N SER A 107 39.50 -43.16 22.11
CA SER A 107 40.21 -42.23 21.23
C SER A 107 39.27 -41.15 20.66
N ASP A 108 38.10 -41.54 20.16
CA ASP A 108 37.11 -40.60 19.60
C ASP A 108 36.55 -39.67 20.69
N LEU A 109 36.31 -40.19 21.89
CA LEU A 109 35.85 -39.42 23.05
C LEU A 109 36.95 -38.49 23.61
N ALA A 110 38.23 -38.86 23.48
CA ALA A 110 39.35 -37.97 23.76
C ALA A 110 39.44 -36.84 22.73
N ALA A 111 39.33 -37.15 21.43
CA ALA A 111 39.32 -36.17 20.35
C ALA A 111 38.17 -35.17 20.51
N ALA A 112 36.94 -35.65 20.71
CA ALA A 112 35.76 -34.81 20.95
C ALA A 112 35.91 -33.91 22.19
N LYS A 113 36.53 -34.39 23.27
CA LYS A 113 36.87 -33.55 24.43
C LYS A 113 37.87 -32.45 24.07
N THR A 114 38.91 -32.74 23.30
CA THR A 114 39.88 -31.71 22.87
C THR A 114 39.27 -30.67 21.92
N GLU A 115 38.36 -31.07 21.03
CA GLU A 115 37.62 -30.14 20.18
C GLU A 115 36.69 -29.24 21.02
N HIS A 116 35.97 -29.81 21.98
CA HIS A 116 35.08 -29.06 22.88
C HIS A 116 35.84 -28.12 23.85
N GLU A 117 37.09 -28.46 24.19
CA GLU A 117 38.02 -27.63 24.97
C GLU A 117 38.53 -26.43 24.13
N VAL A 118 38.80 -26.64 22.84
CA VAL A 118 39.18 -25.56 21.90
C VAL A 118 38.00 -24.62 21.66
N LEU A 119 36.82 -25.14 21.33
CA LEU A 119 35.60 -24.34 21.13
C LEU A 119 35.23 -23.50 22.36
N ARG A 120 35.47 -24.03 23.56
CA ARG A 120 35.25 -23.28 24.81
C ARG A 120 36.20 -22.07 24.94
N LYS A 121 37.49 -22.27 24.64
CA LYS A 121 38.51 -21.21 24.64
C LYS A 121 38.25 -20.16 23.56
N GLU A 122 37.73 -20.57 22.40
CA GLU A 122 37.32 -19.66 21.33
C GLU A 122 36.07 -18.84 21.71
N LEU A 123 35.09 -19.46 22.36
CA LEU A 123 33.92 -18.76 22.92
C LEU A 123 34.29 -17.76 24.04
N GLU A 124 35.24 -18.11 24.91
CA GLU A 124 35.76 -17.19 25.94
C GLU A 124 36.55 -16.03 25.32
N LYS A 125 37.28 -16.28 24.22
CA LYS A 125 37.97 -15.24 23.45
C LYS A 125 36.98 -14.27 22.79
N GLU A 126 35.92 -14.79 22.16
CA GLU A 126 34.80 -14.02 21.62
C GLU A 126 34.12 -13.15 22.68
N ARG A 127 33.84 -13.72 23.87
CA ARG A 127 33.26 -12.95 24.99
C ARG A 127 34.14 -11.77 25.40
N ARG A 128 35.46 -11.98 25.51
CA ARG A 128 36.41 -10.91 25.84
C ARG A 128 36.54 -9.84 24.76
N TYR A 129 36.44 -10.19 23.49
CA TYR A 129 36.36 -9.19 22.42
C TYR A 129 35.09 -8.33 22.56
N ARG A 130 33.93 -8.97 22.77
CA ARG A 130 32.65 -8.24 22.94
C ARG A 130 32.62 -7.37 24.20
N GLU A 131 33.25 -7.79 25.30
CA GLU A 131 33.44 -6.94 26.49
C GLU A 131 34.35 -5.75 26.21
N ALA A 132 35.46 -5.94 25.48
CA ALA A 132 36.35 -4.85 25.08
C ALA A 132 35.66 -3.86 24.11
N ASP A 133 34.87 -4.37 23.16
CA ASP A 133 34.07 -3.54 22.25
C ASP A 133 33.02 -2.72 23.03
N LEU A 134 32.33 -3.33 24.00
CA LEU A 134 31.36 -2.63 24.86
C LEU A 134 31.99 -1.53 25.71
N VAL A 135 33.16 -1.78 26.31
CA VAL A 135 33.93 -0.74 27.03
C VAL A 135 34.34 0.38 26.08
N THR A 136 34.85 0.05 24.88
CA THR A 136 35.23 1.04 23.87
C THR A 136 34.04 1.87 23.39
N ILE A 137 32.85 1.26 23.25
CA ILE A 137 31.60 1.95 22.90
C ILE A 137 31.16 2.91 24.01
N GLU A 138 31.28 2.53 25.28
CA GLU A 138 30.90 3.40 26.40
C GLU A 138 31.91 4.54 26.61
N GLU A 139 33.21 4.29 26.43
CA GLU A 139 34.23 5.35 26.37
C GLU A 139 33.98 6.33 25.20
N LEU A 140 33.62 5.82 24.01
CA LEU A 140 33.24 6.66 22.87
C LEU A 140 31.97 7.48 23.13
N ARG A 141 30.97 6.91 23.82
CA ARG A 141 29.77 7.63 24.28
C ARG A 141 30.12 8.73 25.28
N GLN A 142 30.99 8.45 26.24
CA GLN A 142 31.42 9.42 27.25
C GLN A 142 32.19 10.58 26.58
N GLN A 143 33.09 10.29 25.64
CA GLN A 143 33.78 11.30 24.84
C GLN A 143 32.85 12.08 23.88
N LEU A 144 31.77 11.47 23.40
CA LEU A 144 30.73 12.15 22.59
C LEU A 144 29.90 13.11 23.46
N ALA A 145 29.53 12.69 24.67
CA ALA A 145 28.81 13.52 25.64
C ALA A 145 29.67 14.71 26.12
N GLU A 146 30.95 14.48 26.44
CA GLU A 146 31.89 15.54 26.86
C GLU A 146 32.17 16.58 25.76
N LYS A 147 32.05 16.21 24.48
CA LYS A 147 32.34 17.11 23.34
C LYS A 147 31.10 17.74 22.70
N GLY A 148 29.88 17.31 23.05
CA GLY A 148 28.63 17.83 22.47
C GLY A 148 28.60 17.78 20.93
N LEU A 149 29.24 16.78 20.32
CA LEU A 149 29.61 16.83 18.90
C LEU A 149 28.39 16.75 17.96
N GLU A 150 27.36 15.99 18.32
CA GLU A 150 26.10 15.92 17.56
C GLU A 150 25.38 17.28 17.57
N ASP A 151 25.31 17.91 18.74
CA ASP A 151 24.77 19.26 18.96
C ASP A 151 25.56 20.33 18.18
N HIS A 152 26.89 20.22 18.17
CA HIS A 152 27.77 21.11 17.41
C HIS A 152 27.58 20.95 15.89
N LEU A 153 27.43 19.72 15.40
CA LEU A 153 27.15 19.43 13.99
C LEU A 153 25.72 19.88 13.59
N LEU A 154 24.73 19.74 14.47
CA LEU A 154 23.38 20.27 14.24
C LEU A 154 23.39 21.79 14.10
N ARG A 155 24.06 22.50 15.03
CA ARG A 155 24.20 23.96 15.02
C ARG A 155 24.94 24.44 13.77
N GLN A 156 26.04 23.78 13.37
CA GLN A 156 26.73 24.06 12.11
C GLN A 156 25.82 23.83 10.89
N ASN A 157 25.00 22.77 10.86
CA ASN A 157 24.09 22.54 9.74
C ASN A 157 22.96 23.58 9.67
N HIS A 158 22.44 24.03 10.82
CA HIS A 158 21.49 25.15 10.89
C HIS A 158 22.12 26.46 10.41
N GLU A 159 23.32 26.80 10.87
CA GLU A 159 24.00 28.03 10.46
C GLU A 159 24.30 28.03 8.94
N LEU A 160 24.71 26.89 8.38
CA LEU A 160 24.87 26.74 6.92
C LEU A 160 23.54 26.93 6.17
N ARG A 161 22.40 26.42 6.68
CA ARG A 161 21.07 26.63 6.07
C ARG A 161 20.63 28.10 6.09
N TYR A 162 20.86 28.82 7.19
CA TYR A 162 20.60 30.27 7.23
C TYR A 162 21.50 31.05 6.26
N ARG A 163 22.77 30.66 6.11
CA ARG A 163 23.69 31.26 5.13
C ARG A 163 23.31 30.94 3.68
N LEU A 164 22.72 29.77 3.40
CA LEU A 164 22.17 29.43 2.08
C LEU A 164 20.99 30.34 1.73
N MET A 165 19.99 30.42 2.59
CA MET A 165 18.80 31.25 2.41
C MET A 165 19.15 32.71 2.10
N GLY A 166 20.09 33.30 2.86
CA GLY A 166 20.57 34.66 2.63
C GLY A 166 21.43 34.85 1.37
N LEU A 167 21.92 33.79 0.73
CA LEU A 167 22.60 33.84 -0.59
C LEU A 167 21.60 33.67 -1.74
N GLU A 168 20.59 32.81 -1.57
CA GLU A 168 19.47 32.65 -2.51
C GLU A 168 18.69 33.97 -2.66
N GLU A 169 18.37 34.63 -1.55
CA GLU A 169 17.69 35.93 -1.52
C GLU A 169 18.47 37.03 -2.27
N GLN A 170 19.80 37.05 -2.14
CA GLN A 170 20.68 37.99 -2.85
C GLN A 170 20.74 37.73 -4.36
N LEU A 171 20.67 36.47 -4.79
CA LEU A 171 20.58 36.10 -6.21
C LEU A 171 19.23 36.50 -6.81
N VAL A 172 18.11 36.22 -6.13
CA VAL A 172 16.75 36.60 -6.57
C VAL A 172 16.61 38.12 -6.67
N SER A 173 17.13 38.86 -5.68
CA SER A 173 17.10 40.33 -5.64
C SER A 173 17.85 40.99 -6.80
N ARG A 174 18.98 40.42 -7.25
CA ARG A 174 19.75 40.96 -8.38
C ARG A 174 19.15 40.65 -9.76
N GLY A 175 18.21 39.71 -9.87
CA GLY A 175 17.62 39.29 -11.15
C GLY A 175 16.71 40.33 -11.84
N HIS A 176 16.30 41.39 -11.15
CA HIS A 176 15.17 42.24 -11.54
C HIS A 176 15.52 43.66 -12.06
N VAL A 177 16.77 43.94 -12.47
CA VAL A 177 17.23 45.29 -12.85
C VAL A 177 17.45 45.47 -14.37
N PRO A 178 16.67 46.34 -15.07
CA PRO A 178 16.83 46.56 -16.51
C PRO A 178 17.63 47.83 -16.87
N HIS A 179 18.85 47.67 -17.43
CA HIS A 179 19.32 48.24 -18.73
C HIS A 179 20.81 48.68 -18.87
N ARG A 180 21.39 48.24 -20.01
CA ARG A 180 22.42 48.88 -20.87
C ARG A 180 23.89 49.07 -20.41
N THR A 181 24.76 48.31 -21.07
CA THR A 181 26.24 48.50 -21.21
C THR A 181 27.04 48.44 -19.89
N PRO A 182 28.38 48.62 -19.92
CA PRO A 182 29.36 47.53 -20.02
C PRO A 182 29.49 46.63 -18.78
N GLU A 183 28.79 46.95 -17.69
CA GLU A 183 28.90 46.34 -16.36
C GLU A 183 28.42 44.88 -16.32
N ARG A 184 27.67 44.45 -17.34
CA ARG A 184 27.21 43.08 -17.55
C ARG A 184 28.30 42.02 -17.29
N GLN A 185 29.52 42.20 -17.80
CA GLN A 185 30.61 41.22 -17.58
C GLN A 185 31.22 41.22 -16.17
N LYS A 186 30.93 42.22 -15.33
CA LYS A 186 31.23 42.17 -13.89
C LYS A 186 30.08 41.50 -13.13
N LEU A 187 28.85 41.94 -13.39
CA LEU A 187 27.67 41.43 -12.70
C LEU A 187 27.41 39.95 -12.98
N GLU A 188 27.64 39.47 -14.21
CA GLU A 188 27.61 38.03 -14.55
C GLU A 188 28.69 37.28 -13.74
N LYS A 189 29.93 37.78 -13.65
CA LYS A 189 30.99 37.14 -12.85
C LYS A 189 30.74 37.17 -11.35
N GLU A 190 30.11 38.21 -10.82
CA GLU A 190 29.69 38.28 -9.42
C GLU A 190 28.53 37.31 -9.13
N ALA A 191 27.60 37.14 -10.06
CA ALA A 191 26.53 36.15 -9.96
C ALA A 191 27.07 34.71 -10.08
N ASP A 192 28.05 34.47 -10.96
CA ASP A 192 28.76 33.19 -11.08
C ASP A 192 29.52 32.85 -9.79
N ASP A 193 30.24 33.81 -9.16
CA ASP A 193 30.91 33.61 -7.86
C ASP A 193 29.91 33.28 -6.75
N LEU A 194 28.80 34.03 -6.66
CA LEU A 194 27.73 33.78 -5.68
C LEU A 194 27.08 32.40 -5.89
N SER A 195 26.82 32.00 -7.14
CA SER A 195 26.28 30.68 -7.50
C SER A 195 27.24 29.53 -7.16
N LEU A 196 28.53 29.69 -7.45
CA LEU A 196 29.58 28.74 -7.05
C LEU A 196 29.69 28.60 -5.53
N ARG A 197 29.53 29.70 -4.79
CA ARG A 197 29.57 29.72 -3.32
C ARG A 197 28.31 29.13 -2.68
N LEU A 198 27.14 29.34 -3.30
CA LEU A 198 25.90 28.66 -2.91
C LEU A 198 26.05 27.14 -3.05
N HIS A 199 26.43 26.66 -4.24
CA HIS A 199 26.62 25.23 -4.51
C HIS A 199 27.71 24.60 -3.62
N ALA A 200 28.73 25.35 -3.21
CA ALA A 200 29.73 24.88 -2.23
C ALA A 200 29.11 24.66 -0.84
N ALA A 201 28.28 25.60 -0.37
CA ALA A 201 27.61 25.51 0.94
C ALA A 201 26.48 24.46 0.95
N GLU A 202 25.74 24.28 -0.14
CA GLU A 202 24.74 23.22 -0.31
C GLU A 202 25.39 21.84 -0.15
N LYS A 203 26.53 21.66 -0.80
CA LYS A 203 27.32 20.43 -0.75
C LYS A 203 27.83 20.14 0.66
N GLU A 204 28.43 21.12 1.34
CA GLU A 204 28.90 20.90 2.72
C GLU A 204 27.73 20.58 3.66
N SER A 205 26.62 21.31 3.58
CA SER A 205 25.40 21.04 4.37
C SER A 205 24.89 19.60 4.15
N SER A 206 24.87 19.15 2.89
CA SER A 206 24.47 17.80 2.51
C SER A 206 25.43 16.72 3.02
N GLU A 207 26.74 16.97 2.97
CA GLU A 207 27.77 16.04 3.46
C GLU A 207 27.74 15.90 5.00
N ARG A 208 27.54 17.00 5.75
CA ARG A 208 27.36 16.94 7.22
C ARG A 208 26.06 16.24 7.63
N LEU A 209 24.96 16.47 6.92
CA LEU A 209 23.69 15.75 7.17
C LEU A 209 23.86 14.23 6.94
N ARG A 210 24.60 13.85 5.89
CA ARG A 210 24.91 12.43 5.60
C ARG A 210 25.78 11.80 6.69
N GLN A 211 26.71 12.54 7.26
CA GLN A 211 27.52 12.11 8.40
C GLN A 211 26.66 11.87 9.65
N LEU A 212 25.77 12.81 10.00
CA LEU A 212 24.82 12.67 11.12
C LEU A 212 23.92 11.44 10.97
N LEU A 213 23.33 11.23 9.79
CA LEU A 213 22.48 10.06 9.52
C LEU A 213 23.26 8.74 9.60
N SER A 214 24.53 8.73 9.14
CA SER A 214 25.43 7.57 9.27
C SER A 214 25.76 7.25 10.74
N LEU A 215 26.02 8.30 11.55
CA LEU A 215 26.28 8.18 12.99
C LEU A 215 25.05 7.63 13.74
N LYS A 216 23.87 8.21 13.50
CA LYS A 216 22.61 7.76 14.12
C LYS A 216 22.26 6.31 13.76
N SER A 217 22.48 5.92 12.50
CA SER A 217 22.33 4.53 12.03
C SER A 217 23.31 3.57 12.73
N SER A 218 24.57 3.98 12.88
CA SER A 218 25.62 3.18 13.53
C SER A 218 25.39 3.02 15.03
N ILE A 219 24.94 4.07 15.72
CA ILE A 219 24.56 4.02 17.14
C ILE A 219 23.35 3.07 17.31
N SER A 220 22.33 3.20 16.45
CA SER A 220 21.14 2.35 16.50
C SER A 220 21.48 0.86 16.32
N SER A 221 22.37 0.51 15.38
CA SER A 221 22.75 -0.88 15.14
C SER A 221 23.56 -1.47 16.31
N LEU A 222 24.41 -0.68 16.97
CA LEU A 222 25.19 -1.08 18.14
C LEU A 222 24.36 -1.24 19.43
N THR A 223 23.11 -0.75 19.46
CA THR A 223 22.23 -0.85 20.65
C THR A 223 21.22 -2.00 20.63
N ARG A 224 21.16 -2.82 19.58
CA ARG A 224 20.18 -3.92 19.47
C ARG A 224 20.48 -5.07 20.43
N MET A 225 19.60 -5.29 21.41
CA MET A 225 19.50 -6.58 22.11
C MET A 225 18.70 -7.57 21.26
N GLU A 226 19.22 -8.80 21.04
CA GLU A 226 18.71 -9.80 20.07
C GLU A 226 17.24 -10.25 20.23
N SER A 227 16.56 -9.87 21.31
CA SER A 227 15.15 -10.20 21.56
C SER A 227 14.19 -9.01 21.54
N GLN A 228 14.70 -7.78 21.43
CA GLN A 228 13.88 -6.57 21.40
C GLN A 228 13.70 -6.10 19.95
N VAL A 229 12.47 -5.77 19.59
CA VAL A 229 11.99 -5.52 18.23
C VAL A 229 11.16 -4.24 18.25
N THR A 230 11.26 -3.38 17.24
CA THR A 230 10.62 -2.05 17.30
C THR A 230 9.11 -2.15 17.10
N ASP A 231 8.36 -1.15 17.59
CA ASP A 231 6.91 -1.05 17.37
C ASP A 231 6.56 -1.10 15.87
N SER A 232 7.42 -0.56 14.99
CA SER A 232 7.27 -0.62 13.53
C SER A 232 7.44 -2.04 13.00
N ASP A 233 8.54 -2.72 13.37
CA ASP A 233 8.80 -4.11 12.96
C ASP A 233 7.67 -5.05 13.40
N LEU A 234 7.13 -4.84 14.61
CA LEU A 234 5.99 -5.59 15.16
C LEU A 234 4.69 -5.31 14.39
N THR A 235 4.42 -4.05 14.07
CA THR A 235 3.20 -3.63 13.35
C THR A 235 3.21 -4.13 11.90
N GLU A 236 4.36 -4.10 11.23
CA GLU A 236 4.55 -4.71 9.91
C GLU A 236 4.31 -6.22 9.97
N SER A 237 4.94 -6.92 10.93
CA SER A 237 4.76 -8.37 11.12
C SER A 237 3.29 -8.76 11.37
N PHE A 238 2.59 -7.98 12.20
CA PHE A 238 1.17 -8.21 12.52
C PHE A 238 0.26 -7.92 11.32
N THR A 239 0.57 -6.88 10.54
CA THR A 239 -0.10 -6.56 9.27
C THR A 239 0.13 -7.64 8.21
N GLN A 240 1.33 -8.22 8.14
CA GLN A 240 1.64 -9.31 7.22
C GLN A 240 0.79 -10.55 7.49
N VAL A 241 0.60 -10.93 8.75
CA VAL A 241 -0.32 -12.04 9.12
C VAL A 241 -1.76 -11.70 8.71
N ALA A 242 -2.23 -10.48 8.94
CA ALA A 242 -3.57 -10.04 8.52
C ALA A 242 -3.79 -10.15 7.01
N ASN A 243 -2.81 -9.69 6.22
CA ASN A 243 -2.87 -9.72 4.76
C ASN A 243 -2.81 -11.16 4.24
N ARG A 244 -1.95 -12.02 4.79
CA ARG A 244 -1.91 -13.45 4.43
C ARG A 244 -3.23 -14.18 4.72
N VAL A 245 -3.91 -13.86 5.83
CA VAL A 245 -5.25 -14.41 6.15
C VAL A 245 -6.29 -13.95 5.11
N ARG A 246 -6.28 -12.67 4.73
CA ARG A 246 -7.14 -12.12 3.67
C ARG A 246 -6.89 -12.82 2.33
N GLU A 247 -5.63 -12.87 1.88
CA GLU A 247 -5.21 -13.50 0.62
C GLU A 247 -5.60 -14.98 0.55
N TRP A 248 -5.32 -15.75 1.61
CA TRP A 248 -5.67 -17.18 1.69
C TRP A 248 -7.18 -17.38 1.60
N THR A 249 -7.95 -16.53 2.28
CA THR A 249 -9.42 -16.56 2.25
C THR A 249 -9.97 -16.27 0.86
N VAL A 250 -9.48 -15.21 0.20
CA VAL A 250 -9.87 -14.85 -1.17
C VAL A 250 -9.50 -15.97 -2.14
N SER A 251 -8.27 -16.47 -2.10
CA SER A 251 -7.75 -17.50 -3.00
C SER A 251 -8.60 -18.77 -2.99
N ASN A 252 -9.01 -19.24 -1.80
CA ASN A 252 -9.75 -20.49 -1.65
C ASN A 252 -11.29 -20.31 -1.75
N TYR A 253 -11.84 -19.16 -1.36
CA TYR A 253 -13.28 -19.00 -1.16
C TYR A 253 -13.94 -17.83 -1.92
N ARG A 254 -13.26 -17.10 -2.82
CA ARG A 254 -13.84 -15.99 -3.63
C ARG A 254 -15.16 -16.34 -4.33
N ARG A 255 -15.36 -17.61 -4.74
CA ARG A 255 -16.59 -18.11 -5.38
C ARG A 255 -17.54 -18.87 -4.44
N ALA A 256 -17.08 -19.26 -3.25
CA ALA A 256 -17.88 -19.99 -2.28
C ALA A 256 -18.91 -19.06 -1.59
N ARG A 257 -20.13 -19.58 -1.36
CA ARG A 257 -21.17 -18.92 -0.58
C ARG A 257 -21.36 -19.68 0.74
N PRO A 258 -21.66 -19.00 1.85
CA PRO A 258 -22.01 -19.67 3.09
C PRO A 258 -23.40 -20.28 2.97
N SER A 259 -23.53 -21.55 3.35
CA SER A 259 -24.78 -22.19 3.71
C SER A 259 -24.92 -22.18 5.22
N PHE A 260 -26.12 -21.87 5.71
CA PHE A 260 -26.45 -21.94 7.14
C PHE A 260 -27.47 -23.06 7.45
N ASP A 261 -27.88 -23.82 6.43
CA ASP A 261 -28.84 -24.92 6.54
C ASP A 261 -28.17 -26.20 7.07
N ASN A 262 -28.79 -26.84 8.06
CA ASN A 262 -28.39 -28.15 8.61
C ASN A 262 -26.94 -28.24 9.14
N LEU A 263 -26.38 -27.14 9.67
CA LEU A 263 -25.01 -27.13 10.20
C LEU A 263 -24.83 -28.00 11.47
N PRO A 264 -23.64 -28.56 11.69
CA PRO A 264 -23.30 -29.18 12.97
C PRO A 264 -23.39 -28.22 14.15
N LYS A 265 -23.66 -28.74 15.36
CA LYS A 265 -23.83 -27.94 16.59
C LYS A 265 -22.57 -27.15 16.93
N GLU A 266 -21.43 -27.72 16.61
CA GLU A 266 -20.09 -27.20 16.82
C GLU A 266 -19.85 -25.96 15.94
N VAL A 267 -20.30 -26.01 14.67
CA VAL A 267 -20.24 -24.89 13.73
C VAL A 267 -21.22 -23.79 14.14
N HIS A 268 -22.44 -24.14 14.55
CA HIS A 268 -23.41 -23.20 15.11
C HIS A 268 -22.89 -22.50 16.37
N PHE A 269 -22.12 -23.20 17.23
CA PHE A 269 -21.51 -22.61 18.43
C PHE A 269 -20.45 -21.58 18.05
N THR A 270 -19.45 -21.95 17.23
CA THR A 270 -18.38 -21.01 16.82
C THR A 270 -18.94 -19.81 16.06
N LEU A 271 -19.94 -20.00 15.18
CA LEU A 271 -20.60 -18.88 14.51
C LEU A 271 -21.27 -17.92 15.52
N LYS A 272 -21.97 -18.43 16.54
CA LYS A 272 -22.56 -17.58 17.59
C LYS A 272 -21.53 -16.90 18.49
N THR A 273 -20.32 -17.45 18.59
CA THR A 273 -19.19 -16.83 19.30
C THR A 273 -18.60 -15.64 18.54
N ILE A 274 -18.62 -15.71 17.21
CA ILE A 274 -18.16 -14.61 16.33
C ILE A 274 -19.28 -13.58 16.13
N CYS A 275 -20.50 -14.03 15.84
CA CYS A 275 -21.68 -13.21 15.56
C CYS A 275 -22.98 -13.92 16.01
N PRO A 276 -23.62 -13.52 17.13
CA PRO A 276 -24.82 -14.19 17.65
C PRO A 276 -25.99 -14.30 16.66
N CYS A 277 -26.16 -13.26 15.83
CA CYS A 277 -27.25 -13.10 14.86
C CYS A 277 -26.81 -13.45 13.42
N TYR A 278 -25.83 -14.33 13.23
CA TYR A 278 -25.22 -14.63 11.93
C TYR A 278 -26.20 -15.02 10.79
N MET A 279 -27.41 -15.50 11.10
CA MET A 279 -28.43 -15.85 10.09
C MET A 279 -29.20 -14.65 9.53
N SER A 280 -29.27 -13.52 10.26
CA SER A 280 -29.88 -12.27 9.80
C SER A 280 -28.85 -11.23 9.35
N ASP A 281 -27.69 -11.22 10.02
CA ASP A 281 -26.78 -10.08 9.97
C ASP A 281 -25.68 -10.20 8.90
N ILE A 282 -25.48 -11.39 8.31
CA ILE A 282 -24.40 -11.65 7.37
C ILE A 282 -24.95 -11.62 5.94
N LYS A 283 -24.68 -10.53 5.21
CA LYS A 283 -25.03 -10.39 3.78
C LYS A 283 -24.03 -11.20 2.92
N ASN A 284 -24.35 -11.42 1.64
CA ASN A 284 -23.42 -12.07 0.69
C ASN A 284 -22.12 -11.26 0.42
N THR A 285 -22.11 -9.97 0.79
CA THR A 285 -20.93 -9.11 0.82
C THR A 285 -19.98 -9.49 1.97
N ASP A 286 -20.51 -9.79 3.16
CA ASP A 286 -19.77 -10.13 4.38
C ASP A 286 -19.10 -11.52 4.36
N ARG A 287 -19.36 -12.37 3.36
CA ARG A 287 -18.89 -13.76 3.36
C ARG A 287 -17.37 -13.91 3.48
N LEU A 288 -16.59 -13.04 2.84
CA LEU A 288 -15.12 -13.09 2.90
C LEU A 288 -14.57 -12.54 4.22
N THR A 289 -15.24 -11.57 4.85
CA THR A 289 -14.86 -11.06 6.18
C THR A 289 -15.28 -12.03 7.30
N LEU A 290 -16.39 -12.77 7.14
CA LEU A 290 -16.74 -13.90 8.01
C LEU A 290 -15.68 -15.00 7.99
N TYR A 291 -15.26 -15.45 6.80
CA TYR A 291 -14.23 -16.49 6.71
C TYR A 291 -12.89 -16.02 7.32
N GLN A 292 -12.54 -14.73 7.17
CA GLN A 292 -11.40 -14.12 7.88
C GLN A 292 -11.62 -14.15 9.40
N ALA A 293 -12.81 -13.76 9.90
CA ALA A 293 -13.14 -13.78 11.33
C ALA A 293 -13.03 -15.19 11.95
N ILE A 294 -13.40 -16.24 11.23
CA ILE A 294 -13.26 -17.66 11.65
C ILE A 294 -11.79 -18.04 11.83
N ILE A 295 -10.92 -17.62 10.91
CA ILE A 295 -9.47 -17.84 11.01
C ILE A 295 -8.87 -17.01 12.14
N SER A 296 -9.36 -15.77 12.33
CA SER A 296 -8.92 -14.84 13.37
C SER A 296 -9.31 -15.28 14.79
N ASP A 297 -10.53 -15.80 15.00
CA ASP A 297 -10.95 -16.38 16.27
C ASP A 297 -10.07 -17.59 16.66
N SER A 298 -9.69 -18.40 15.66
CA SER A 298 -8.76 -19.52 15.84
C SER A 298 -7.32 -19.05 16.09
N LEU A 299 -6.87 -17.98 15.41
CA LEU A 299 -5.59 -17.31 15.67
C LEU A 299 -5.48 -16.78 17.10
N MET A 300 -6.58 -16.40 17.74
CA MET A 300 -6.57 -15.96 19.14
C MET A 300 -6.22 -17.08 20.13
N GLN A 301 -6.36 -18.37 19.76
CA GLN A 301 -5.82 -19.47 20.57
C GLN A 301 -4.28 -19.50 20.59
N ILE A 302 -3.64 -18.89 19.58
CA ILE A 302 -2.19 -18.67 19.51
C ILE A 302 -1.85 -17.31 20.13
N LEU A 303 -2.36 -16.23 19.54
CA LEU A 303 -2.00 -14.84 19.86
C LEU A 303 -2.43 -14.40 21.26
N GLY A 304 -3.52 -14.97 21.80
CA GLY A 304 -4.02 -14.69 23.14
C GLY A 304 -3.41 -15.56 24.25
N SER A 305 -2.60 -16.58 23.92
CA SER A 305 -1.99 -17.44 24.94
C SER A 305 -0.98 -16.65 25.79
N PRO A 306 -1.10 -16.66 27.13
CA PRO A 306 -0.30 -15.82 28.04
C PRO A 306 1.18 -16.27 28.13
N PHE A 307 1.45 -17.50 27.73
CA PHE A 307 2.77 -18.12 27.64
C PHE A 307 2.96 -18.76 26.25
N ILE A 308 4.19 -19.17 25.88
CA ILE A 308 4.48 -19.65 24.51
C ILE A 308 3.55 -20.77 24.05
N PHE A 309 3.04 -20.65 22.82
CA PHE A 309 2.20 -21.67 22.22
C PHE A 309 2.95 -23.01 22.05
N GLY A 310 2.31 -24.12 22.44
CA GLY A 310 2.92 -25.45 22.43
C GLY A 310 3.45 -25.98 23.77
N VAL A 311 3.22 -25.29 24.90
CA VAL A 311 3.39 -25.94 26.22
C VAL A 311 2.30 -27.01 26.41
N PRO A 312 2.64 -28.27 26.70
CA PRO A 312 1.66 -29.35 26.86
C PRO A 312 0.70 -29.14 28.03
N ASP A 313 -0.56 -29.55 27.83
CA ASP A 313 -1.62 -29.49 28.85
C ASP A 313 -1.47 -30.55 29.96
N THR A 314 -0.45 -31.42 29.88
CA THR A 314 -0.16 -32.47 30.87
C THR A 314 1.32 -32.56 31.22
N GLY A 315 1.63 -33.12 32.39
CA GLY A 315 3.00 -33.27 32.88
C GLY A 315 3.59 -32.00 33.51
N PRO A 316 4.91 -31.95 33.78
CA PRO A 316 5.52 -30.95 34.65
C PRO A 316 5.39 -29.49 34.22
N LEU A 317 5.17 -29.21 32.92
CA LEU A 317 5.05 -27.86 32.39
C LEU A 317 3.60 -27.34 32.32
N ALA A 318 2.60 -28.21 32.51
CA ALA A 318 1.19 -27.84 32.37
C ALA A 318 0.76 -26.73 33.33
N ALA A 319 1.35 -26.71 34.54
CA ALA A 319 1.09 -25.68 35.55
C ALA A 319 1.62 -24.28 35.18
N ILE A 320 2.50 -24.15 34.18
CA ILE A 320 3.10 -22.85 33.80
C ILE A 320 2.05 -21.92 33.16
N ARG A 321 1.08 -22.45 32.41
CA ARG A 321 0.02 -21.63 31.78
C ARG A 321 -0.91 -20.98 32.82
N PRO A 322 -1.58 -21.73 33.74
CA PRO A 322 -2.40 -21.12 34.78
C PRO A 322 -1.60 -20.30 35.80
N LEU A 323 -0.32 -20.61 36.03
CA LEU A 323 0.56 -19.73 36.80
C LEU A 323 0.76 -18.38 36.08
N ALA A 324 1.05 -18.39 34.78
CA ALA A 324 1.22 -17.18 33.98
C ALA A 324 -0.07 -16.33 33.94
N GLU A 325 -1.25 -16.97 33.90
CA GLU A 325 -2.55 -16.29 34.02
C GLU A 325 -2.70 -15.60 35.39
N GLN A 326 -2.31 -16.27 36.48
CA GLN A 326 -2.44 -15.75 37.84
C GLN A 326 -1.46 -14.64 38.22
N VAL A 327 -0.26 -14.58 37.62
CA VAL A 327 0.77 -13.58 37.97
C VAL A 327 0.94 -12.46 36.92
N GLN A 328 0.03 -12.37 35.94
CA GLN A 328 0.08 -11.39 34.83
C GLN A 328 -0.04 -9.92 35.29
N ASP A 329 -0.59 -9.70 36.49
CA ASP A 329 -0.74 -8.40 37.14
C ASP A 329 0.59 -7.82 37.67
N SER A 330 1.58 -8.68 37.98
CA SER A 330 2.89 -8.30 38.56
C SER A 330 3.85 -7.52 37.62
N GLY A 331 3.32 -6.99 36.50
CA GLY A 331 3.94 -5.92 35.72
C GLY A 331 5.28 -6.27 35.07
N SER A 332 6.33 -5.53 35.43
CA SER A 332 7.69 -5.76 34.90
C SER A 332 8.29 -7.08 35.38
N ALA A 333 8.02 -7.49 36.62
CA ALA A 333 8.49 -8.76 37.18
C ALA A 333 7.93 -9.97 36.40
N TYR A 334 6.65 -9.92 36.01
CA TYR A 334 6.03 -10.91 35.11
C TYR A 334 6.80 -11.04 33.79
N ARG A 335 7.12 -9.91 33.15
CA ARG A 335 7.84 -9.88 31.86
C ARG A 335 9.29 -10.33 31.98
N GLU A 336 9.96 -10.08 33.10
CA GLU A 336 11.30 -10.62 33.37
C GLU A 336 11.26 -12.13 33.62
N TRP A 337 10.38 -12.59 34.51
CA TRP A 337 10.17 -14.02 34.79
C TRP A 337 9.85 -14.81 33.52
N ILE A 338 8.90 -14.35 32.71
CA ILE A 338 8.55 -15.02 31.46
C ILE A 338 9.72 -15.04 30.47
N ARG A 339 10.43 -13.91 30.28
CA ARG A 339 11.55 -13.86 29.33
C ARG A 339 12.67 -14.82 29.73
N ALA A 340 13.04 -14.83 31.01
CA ALA A 340 14.02 -15.77 31.55
C ALA A 340 13.55 -17.23 31.45
N THR A 341 12.28 -17.51 31.74
CA THR A 341 11.71 -18.87 31.69
C THR A 341 11.61 -19.39 30.25
N ILE A 342 11.21 -18.57 29.27
CA ILE A 342 11.20 -18.95 27.85
C ILE A 342 12.63 -19.23 27.38
N GLN A 343 13.58 -18.33 27.67
CA GLN A 343 14.97 -18.54 27.29
C GLN A 343 15.56 -19.81 27.92
N ALA A 344 15.26 -20.10 29.19
CA ALA A 344 15.66 -21.34 29.85
C ALA A 344 15.02 -22.58 29.20
N LEU A 345 13.72 -22.53 28.88
CA LEU A 345 13.01 -23.63 28.21
C LEU A 345 13.58 -23.89 26.81
N GLU A 346 13.92 -22.85 26.05
CA GLU A 346 14.48 -22.95 24.69
C GLU A 346 15.88 -23.57 24.66
N HIS A 347 16.70 -23.31 25.68
CA HIS A 347 18.03 -23.93 25.83
C HIS A 347 17.98 -25.29 26.57
N SER A 348 16.78 -25.80 26.90
CA SER A 348 16.60 -27.06 27.62
C SER A 348 16.15 -28.21 26.71
N ALA A 349 16.32 -29.45 27.19
CA ALA A 349 15.77 -30.64 26.55
C ALA A 349 14.22 -30.62 26.40
N ALA A 350 13.51 -29.77 27.16
CA ALA A 350 12.06 -29.63 27.04
C ALA A 350 11.64 -28.97 25.72
N HIS A 351 12.51 -28.16 25.08
CA HIS A 351 12.22 -27.50 23.82
C HIS A 351 11.75 -28.49 22.73
N ILE A 352 12.35 -29.67 22.64
CA ILE A 352 11.99 -30.71 21.65
C ILE A 352 10.54 -31.18 21.83
N ASN A 353 10.10 -31.34 23.08
CA ASN A 353 8.72 -31.75 23.38
C ASN A 353 7.73 -30.61 23.12
N ILE A 354 8.10 -29.36 23.47
CA ILE A 354 7.32 -28.15 23.16
C ILE A 354 7.16 -27.99 21.64
N GLN A 355 8.21 -28.19 20.84
CA GLN A 355 8.09 -28.12 19.37
C GLN A 355 7.19 -29.21 18.81
N ARG A 356 7.25 -30.45 19.33
CA ARG A 356 6.36 -31.54 18.88
C ARG A 356 4.90 -31.25 19.19
N GLU A 357 4.61 -30.79 20.41
CA GLU A 357 3.24 -30.47 20.83
C GLU A 357 2.70 -29.25 20.05
N LYS A 358 3.53 -28.22 19.86
CA LYS A 358 3.24 -27.07 18.99
C LYS A 358 2.81 -27.53 17.59
N GLU A 359 3.54 -28.46 16.95
CA GLU A 359 3.17 -28.94 15.61
C GLU A 359 1.90 -29.79 15.60
N ALA A 360 1.65 -30.58 16.64
CA ALA A 360 0.39 -31.32 16.80
C ALA A 360 -0.83 -30.37 16.94
N LEU A 361 -0.71 -29.34 17.79
CA LEU A 361 -1.75 -28.32 17.98
C LEU A 361 -1.98 -27.48 16.71
N LEU A 362 -0.92 -27.09 15.99
CA LEU A 362 -1.05 -26.39 14.71
C LEU A 362 -1.74 -27.24 13.64
N HIS A 363 -1.46 -28.55 13.58
CA HIS A 363 -2.15 -29.47 12.68
C HIS A 363 -3.63 -29.61 13.06
N ARG A 364 -3.95 -29.64 14.37
CA ARG A 364 -5.32 -29.70 14.88
C ARG A 364 -6.13 -28.47 14.50
N LEU A 365 -5.63 -27.27 14.84
CA LEU A 365 -6.26 -25.98 14.48
C LEU A 365 -6.49 -25.86 12.96
N CYS A 366 -5.51 -26.28 12.14
CA CYS A 366 -5.69 -26.33 10.71
C CYS A 366 -6.86 -27.26 10.33
N GLY A 367 -6.87 -28.50 10.82
CA GLY A 367 -7.96 -29.46 10.57
C GLY A 367 -9.34 -28.94 10.97
N ASP A 368 -9.46 -28.36 12.16
CA ASP A 368 -10.72 -27.86 12.73
C ASP A 368 -11.31 -26.71 11.89
N ILE A 369 -10.48 -25.74 11.48
CA ILE A 369 -10.89 -24.63 10.60
C ILE A 369 -11.29 -25.14 9.21
N CYS A 370 -10.54 -26.10 8.67
CA CYS A 370 -10.81 -26.66 7.35
C CYS A 370 -12.12 -27.46 7.35
N HIS A 371 -12.43 -28.17 8.45
CA HIS A 371 -13.71 -28.84 8.67
C HIS A 371 -14.84 -27.82 8.84
N LEU A 372 -14.65 -26.76 9.63
CA LEU A 372 -15.66 -25.72 9.85
C LEU A 372 -16.01 -25.00 8.54
N LEU A 373 -15.01 -24.51 7.80
CA LEU A 373 -15.21 -23.85 6.51
C LEU A 373 -15.79 -24.80 5.45
N PHE A 374 -15.42 -26.09 5.46
CA PHE A 374 -16.05 -27.10 4.60
C PHE A 374 -17.55 -27.24 4.91
N ASN A 375 -17.96 -27.36 6.17
CA ASN A 375 -19.38 -27.43 6.54
C ASN A 375 -20.16 -26.17 6.15
N LEU A 376 -19.53 -24.99 6.20
CA LEU A 376 -20.17 -23.74 5.77
C LEU A 376 -20.26 -23.56 4.25
N THR A 377 -19.39 -24.20 3.45
CA THR A 377 -19.23 -23.83 2.02
C THR A 377 -19.26 -25.00 1.05
N SER A 378 -19.34 -26.22 1.55
CA SER A 378 -19.13 -27.49 0.83
C SER A 378 -17.83 -27.54 0.00
N THR A 379 -16.87 -26.63 0.25
CA THR A 379 -15.69 -26.44 -0.59
C THR A 379 -14.50 -27.18 0.00
N THR A 380 -14.05 -28.25 -0.66
CA THR A 380 -12.83 -28.97 -0.28
C THR A 380 -11.59 -28.19 -0.70
N ILE A 381 -10.80 -27.71 0.26
CA ILE A 381 -9.52 -27.06 -0.03
C ILE A 381 -8.42 -28.07 -0.38
N THR A 382 -7.36 -27.58 -1.04
CA THR A 382 -6.22 -28.42 -1.45
C THR A 382 -5.22 -28.64 -0.30
N PRO A 383 -4.39 -29.69 -0.35
CA PRO A 383 -3.25 -29.86 0.59
C PRO A 383 -2.27 -28.68 0.58
N ASN A 384 -2.11 -28.02 -0.58
CA ASN A 384 -1.30 -26.80 -0.70
C ASN A 384 -1.91 -25.64 0.10
N ALA A 385 -3.24 -25.49 0.08
CA ALA A 385 -3.93 -24.51 0.90
C ALA A 385 -3.84 -24.82 2.40
N GLN A 386 -3.96 -26.09 2.81
CA GLN A 386 -3.72 -26.52 4.20
C GLN A 386 -2.30 -26.20 4.66
N SER A 387 -1.30 -26.46 3.82
CA SER A 387 0.11 -26.10 4.08
C SER A 387 0.30 -24.58 4.21
N ALA A 388 -0.34 -23.80 3.35
CA ALA A 388 -0.31 -22.34 3.42
C ALA A 388 -0.97 -21.79 4.71
N LEU A 389 -2.08 -22.37 5.16
CA LEU A 389 -2.75 -22.01 6.41
C LEU A 389 -1.89 -22.35 7.64
N ASN A 390 -1.28 -23.55 7.66
CA ASN A 390 -0.32 -23.95 8.69
C ASN A 390 0.89 -23.00 8.73
N SER A 391 1.38 -22.52 7.58
CA SER A 391 2.42 -21.48 7.53
C SER A 391 1.96 -20.15 8.16
N ILE A 392 0.71 -19.71 7.96
CA ILE A 392 0.17 -18.50 8.62
C ILE A 392 0.16 -18.67 10.14
N PHE A 393 -0.19 -19.86 10.65
CA PHE A 393 -0.15 -20.11 12.09
C PHE A 393 1.27 -20.24 12.63
N LYS A 394 2.24 -20.75 11.85
CA LYS A 394 3.66 -20.74 12.24
C LYS A 394 4.18 -19.30 12.36
N ASP A 395 3.80 -18.40 11.46
CA ASP A 395 4.10 -16.96 11.57
C ASP A 395 3.45 -16.35 12.82
N ALA A 396 2.16 -16.65 13.08
CA ALA A 396 1.45 -16.16 14.26
C ALA A 396 2.08 -16.65 15.59
N VAL A 397 2.61 -17.87 15.66
CA VAL A 397 3.36 -18.35 16.84
C VAL A 397 4.70 -17.60 16.99
N ASN A 398 5.40 -17.35 15.89
CA ASN A 398 6.64 -16.56 15.94
C ASN A 398 6.37 -15.12 16.43
N LEU A 399 5.26 -14.53 15.96
CA LEU A 399 4.79 -13.21 16.38
C LEU A 399 4.38 -13.20 17.86
N GLN A 400 3.58 -14.18 18.32
CA GLN A 400 3.22 -14.35 19.73
C GLN A 400 4.46 -14.45 20.63
N ARG A 401 5.42 -15.31 20.28
CA ARG A 401 6.71 -15.42 20.97
C ARG A 401 7.42 -14.07 21.05
N THR A 402 7.43 -13.32 19.95
CA THR A 402 8.13 -12.03 19.87
C THR A 402 7.46 -10.98 20.77
N LEU A 403 6.13 -10.86 20.73
CA LEU A 403 5.34 -9.98 21.59
C LEU A 403 5.53 -10.29 23.08
N ILE A 404 5.66 -11.57 23.45
CA ILE A 404 5.84 -12.01 24.84
C ILE A 404 7.27 -11.72 25.35
N LEU A 405 8.29 -11.75 24.48
CA LEU A 405 9.69 -11.48 24.84
C LEU A 405 10.05 -9.99 24.95
N GLN A 406 9.19 -9.08 24.47
CA GLN A 406 9.42 -7.63 24.60
C GLN A 406 9.43 -7.17 26.07
N ARG A 407 10.00 -6.00 26.33
CA ARG A 407 9.96 -5.32 27.64
C ARG A 407 8.64 -4.59 27.88
N ALA A 408 8.13 -3.86 26.89
CA ALA A 408 6.78 -3.30 26.92
C ALA A 408 5.71 -4.41 26.98
N ARG A 409 4.54 -4.14 27.57
CA ARG A 409 3.41 -5.07 27.60
C ARG A 409 2.60 -4.88 26.32
N TYR A 410 2.57 -5.90 25.46
CA TYR A 410 1.62 -5.96 24.34
C TYR A 410 0.37 -6.73 24.73
N GLN A 411 -0.76 -6.31 24.17
CA GLN A 411 -2.07 -6.95 24.30
C GLN A 411 -2.74 -7.00 22.92
N VAL A 412 -3.26 -8.17 22.56
CA VAL A 412 -4.00 -8.39 21.32
C VAL A 412 -5.49 -8.24 21.62
N LEU A 413 -6.20 -7.39 20.88
CA LEU A 413 -7.63 -7.12 21.06
C LEU A 413 -8.44 -7.83 19.99
N PHE A 414 -9.33 -8.74 20.37
CA PHE A 414 -10.26 -9.42 19.47
C PHE A 414 -11.66 -9.39 20.07
N PHE A 415 -12.55 -8.63 19.44
CA PHE A 415 -13.87 -8.34 19.97
C PHE A 415 -14.88 -9.41 19.54
N ARG A 416 -15.49 -10.08 20.51
CA ARG A 416 -16.54 -11.08 20.30
C ARG A 416 -17.88 -10.49 20.71
N ASN A 417 -18.90 -10.67 19.88
CA ASN A 417 -20.22 -10.09 20.11
C ASN A 417 -21.06 -10.92 21.12
N GLN A 418 -20.39 -11.74 21.96
CA GLN A 418 -20.98 -12.39 23.14
C GLN A 418 -20.92 -11.52 24.39
N ASP A 419 -20.07 -10.49 24.41
CA ASP A 419 -19.87 -9.58 25.56
C ASP A 419 -21.00 -8.54 25.72
N GLY A 420 -22.07 -8.67 24.93
CA GLY A 420 -23.19 -7.72 24.82
C GLY A 420 -23.18 -6.95 23.50
N ALA A 421 -24.16 -6.05 23.33
CA ALA A 421 -24.25 -5.17 22.15
C ALA A 421 -23.14 -4.10 22.21
N MET A 422 -21.93 -4.50 21.84
CA MET A 422 -20.73 -3.67 21.97
C MET A 422 -20.77 -2.48 21.01
N ALA A 423 -20.63 -1.27 21.58
CA ALA A 423 -20.38 -0.05 20.81
C ALA A 423 -18.99 -0.13 20.14
N PHE A 424 -18.86 0.49 18.97
CA PHE A 424 -17.60 0.63 18.27
C PHE A 424 -16.71 1.62 19.03
N ASP A 425 -15.50 1.19 19.38
CA ASP A 425 -14.49 2.05 20.00
C ASP A 425 -13.58 2.60 18.90
N ASP A 426 -13.82 3.83 18.46
CA ASP A 426 -13.03 4.49 17.41
C ASP A 426 -11.54 4.64 17.76
N CYS A 427 -11.13 4.51 19.03
CA CYS A 427 -9.71 4.42 19.38
C CYS A 427 -9.12 3.05 18.98
N THR A 428 -9.77 1.92 19.32
CA THR A 428 -9.22 0.57 19.09
C THR A 428 -9.72 -0.14 17.83
N MET A 429 -10.76 0.37 17.18
CA MET A 429 -11.40 -0.24 16.01
C MET A 429 -11.18 0.59 14.74
N GLU A 430 -10.90 -0.10 13.64
CA GLU A 430 -10.80 0.42 12.27
C GLU A 430 -11.94 -0.21 11.47
N ALA A 431 -12.39 0.46 10.44
CA ALA A 431 -13.52 0.00 9.67
C ALA A 431 -13.02 -0.52 8.30
N ILE A 432 -13.12 -1.84 8.02
CA ILE A 432 -12.67 -2.45 6.74
C ILE A 432 -13.39 -1.79 5.58
N ASN A 433 -12.64 -1.07 4.74
CA ASN A 433 -13.07 -0.29 3.57
C ASN A 433 -13.59 1.13 3.90
N ASP A 434 -13.43 1.60 5.15
CA ASP A 434 -13.84 2.94 5.59
C ASP A 434 -12.71 3.97 5.41
N PRO A 435 -12.97 5.19 4.89
CA PRO A 435 -11.92 6.16 4.60
C PRO A 435 -11.65 7.15 5.75
N ASN A 436 -10.38 7.25 6.15
CA ASN A 436 -9.77 8.27 7.04
C ASN A 436 -10.34 8.42 8.47
N PRO A 437 -9.61 7.91 9.50
CA PRO A 437 -9.93 8.15 10.91
C PRO A 437 -9.20 9.39 11.48
N SER A 438 -9.20 10.52 10.75
CA SER A 438 -8.21 11.60 10.96
C SER A 438 -8.76 13.01 11.26
N MET A 439 -10.09 13.17 11.43
CA MET A 439 -10.73 14.46 11.77
C MET A 439 -12.00 14.26 12.63
N GLU A 440 -11.87 13.57 13.77
CA GLU A 440 -12.91 13.51 14.82
C GLU A 440 -12.29 13.78 16.22
N GLU A 441 -11.72 14.98 16.39
CA GLU A 441 -11.69 15.64 17.71
C GLU A 441 -12.78 16.73 17.67
N ASP A 442 -13.51 16.93 18.78
CA ASP A 442 -14.64 17.85 18.95
C ASP A 442 -15.92 17.60 18.09
N SER A 443 -16.60 16.45 18.28
CA SER A 443 -18.07 16.41 18.16
C SER A 443 -18.73 15.49 19.19
N ASP A 444 -19.51 16.08 20.11
CA ASP A 444 -19.93 15.45 21.38
C ASP A 444 -21.32 14.78 21.27
N MET A 445 -21.52 13.93 20.26
CA MET A 445 -22.80 13.30 19.92
C MET A 445 -22.67 11.79 19.68
N ASP A 446 -22.62 11.01 20.77
CA ASP A 446 -22.64 9.55 20.74
C ASP A 446 -23.97 9.01 20.17
N MET A 447 -23.95 8.63 18.90
CA MET A 447 -25.01 7.91 18.20
C MET A 447 -24.52 6.50 17.86
N GLY A 448 -24.70 5.59 18.82
CA GLY A 448 -24.08 4.27 18.93
C GLY A 448 -23.85 3.48 17.63
N ARG A 449 -22.60 3.52 17.14
CA ARG A 449 -22.05 2.63 16.11
C ARG A 449 -22.00 1.19 16.67
N THR A 450 -22.77 0.23 16.16
CA THR A 450 -22.75 -1.16 16.71
C THR A 450 -21.71 -2.07 16.04
N LEU A 451 -21.11 -2.97 16.82
CA LEU A 451 -20.22 -4.03 16.33
C LEU A 451 -21.02 -5.24 15.80
N LYS A 452 -20.64 -5.78 14.64
CA LYS A 452 -21.19 -7.05 14.11
C LYS A 452 -20.33 -8.26 14.51
N PHE A 453 -19.07 -8.26 14.08
CA PHE A 453 -18.03 -9.22 14.42
C PHE A 453 -16.66 -8.63 14.06
N CYS A 454 -15.58 -9.15 14.67
CA CYS A 454 -14.21 -8.73 14.40
C CYS A 454 -13.56 -9.62 13.32
N ALA A 455 -13.14 -9.05 12.19
CA ALA A 455 -12.54 -9.84 11.09
C ALA A 455 -11.05 -10.15 11.29
N PHE A 456 -10.31 -9.26 11.98
CA PHE A 456 -8.92 -9.48 12.40
C PHE A 456 -8.63 -8.64 13.66
N PRO A 457 -7.86 -9.16 14.65
CA PRO A 457 -7.56 -8.45 15.89
C PRO A 457 -6.77 -7.14 15.70
N GLY A 458 -6.80 -6.30 16.73
CA GLY A 458 -5.91 -5.15 16.91
C GLY A 458 -4.75 -5.44 17.87
N LEU A 459 -3.81 -4.51 17.98
CA LEU A 459 -2.62 -4.58 18.82
C LEU A 459 -2.44 -3.28 19.63
N VAL A 460 -2.28 -3.41 20.95
CA VAL A 460 -2.06 -2.30 21.89
C VAL A 460 -0.80 -2.56 22.71
N LYS A 461 0.01 -1.51 22.89
CA LYS A 461 1.21 -1.47 23.73
C LYS A 461 0.93 -0.69 25.01
N TYR A 462 1.48 -1.18 26.12
CA TYR A 462 1.49 -0.54 27.42
C TYR A 462 2.94 -0.35 27.89
N GLY A 463 3.28 0.86 28.31
CA GLY A 463 4.62 1.26 28.73
C GLY A 463 5.56 1.70 27.61
N ASP A 464 6.70 2.28 28.01
CA ASP A 464 7.80 2.66 27.14
C ASP A 464 8.52 1.44 26.53
N GLU A 465 9.49 1.65 25.64
CA GLU A 465 10.29 0.56 25.04
C GLU A 465 11.03 -0.32 26.07
N ARG A 466 11.19 0.16 27.30
CA ARG A 466 11.88 -0.52 28.41
C ARG A 466 10.91 -1.17 29.40
N GLY A 467 9.60 -0.99 29.26
CA GLY A 467 8.57 -1.51 30.16
C GLY A 467 8.29 -0.67 31.41
N HIS A 468 8.77 0.58 31.45
CA HIS A 468 8.38 1.58 32.45
C HIS A 468 7.09 2.29 32.01
N HIS A 469 6.54 3.14 32.88
CA HIS A 469 5.34 3.93 32.60
C HIS A 469 4.12 3.10 32.12
N PRO A 470 3.70 2.04 32.86
CA PRO A 470 2.59 1.18 32.46
C PRO A 470 1.24 1.91 32.26
N GLU A 471 1.13 3.14 32.74
CA GLU A 471 0.03 4.08 32.46
C GLU A 471 -0.05 4.54 30.99
N MET A 472 1.07 4.53 30.24
CA MET A 472 1.10 4.88 28.82
C MET A 472 0.48 3.75 27.98
N ARG A 473 -0.53 4.07 27.17
CA ARG A 473 -1.27 3.13 26.30
C ARG A 473 -1.23 3.61 24.84
N ASN A 474 -0.48 2.91 23.99
CA ASN A 474 -0.36 3.22 22.56
C ASN A 474 -1.10 2.16 21.73
N ILE A 475 -1.99 2.58 20.84
CA ILE A 475 -2.71 1.68 19.94
C ILE A 475 -1.90 1.59 18.63
N LEU A 476 -1.39 0.39 18.31
CA LEU A 476 -0.47 0.18 17.19
C LEU A 476 -1.17 -0.35 15.94
N LEU A 477 -2.27 -1.09 16.11
CA LEU A 477 -3.11 -1.56 15.01
C LEU A 477 -4.56 -1.71 15.48
N LYS A 478 -5.52 -1.23 14.68
CA LYS A 478 -6.95 -1.20 15.03
C LYS A 478 -7.73 -2.40 14.43
N ALA A 479 -8.81 -2.83 15.10
CA ALA A 479 -9.59 -4.04 14.77
C ALA A 479 -10.79 -3.78 13.83
N ARG A 480 -11.05 -4.68 12.86
CA ARG A 480 -11.43 -4.30 11.48
C ARG A 480 -12.91 -4.61 11.03
N LYS A 481 -13.78 -3.63 10.68
CA LYS A 481 -15.18 -3.81 10.12
C LYS A 481 -15.89 -2.59 9.42
N GLN A 482 -16.29 -2.63 8.12
CA GLN A 482 -17.25 -1.65 7.49
C GLN A 482 -18.22 -2.23 6.41
N ASN A 483 -17.92 -2.01 5.11
CA ASN A 483 -18.75 -2.02 3.89
C ASN A 483 -20.13 -1.31 3.89
N GLN A 484 -20.98 -1.57 4.89
CA GLN A 484 -22.44 -1.53 4.71
C GLN A 484 -23.09 -0.13 4.74
N ARG A 485 -22.47 0.89 5.35
CA ARG A 485 -23.12 2.21 5.61
C ARG A 485 -23.55 2.92 4.32
N ILE A 486 -22.76 2.81 3.25
CA ILE A 486 -23.11 3.42 1.96
C ILE A 486 -24.19 2.61 1.23
N GLU A 487 -24.13 1.26 1.27
CA GLU A 487 -25.18 0.40 0.69
C GLU A 487 -26.56 0.68 1.29
N ASP A 488 -26.63 0.82 2.62
CA ASP A 488 -27.90 1.08 3.30
C ASP A 488 -28.43 2.49 2.96
N ILE A 489 -27.57 3.53 2.89
CA ILE A 489 -27.97 4.89 2.48
C ILE A 489 -28.44 4.94 1.02
N LEU A 490 -27.76 4.26 0.09
CA LEU A 490 -28.19 4.11 -1.30
C LEU A 490 -29.54 3.40 -1.43
N SER A 491 -29.95 2.62 -0.42
CA SER A 491 -31.25 1.95 -0.38
C SER A 491 -32.37 2.82 0.23
N THR A 492 -32.04 3.81 1.05
CA THR A 492 -33.01 4.71 1.71
C THR A 492 -33.21 6.04 0.98
N THR A 493 -32.16 6.56 0.34
CA THR A 493 -32.14 7.93 -0.21
C THR A 493 -32.33 7.91 -1.72
N GLN A 494 -33.43 8.48 -2.21
CA GLN A 494 -33.79 8.46 -3.65
C GLN A 494 -33.09 9.55 -4.48
N ASN A 495 -32.61 10.63 -3.84
CA ASN A 495 -31.96 11.75 -4.53
C ASN A 495 -30.46 11.49 -4.71
N GLU A 496 -29.98 11.43 -5.96
CA GLU A 496 -28.55 11.25 -6.28
C GLU A 496 -27.67 12.34 -5.66
N GLY A 497 -28.17 13.58 -5.51
CA GLY A 497 -27.46 14.67 -4.85
C GLY A 497 -27.20 14.41 -3.36
N GLU A 498 -28.24 13.97 -2.64
CA GLU A 498 -28.15 13.62 -1.21
C GLU A 498 -27.32 12.35 -0.99
N GLN A 499 -27.37 11.38 -1.93
CA GLN A 499 -26.45 10.25 -1.92
C GLN A 499 -24.99 10.72 -2.05
N ILE A 500 -24.72 11.68 -2.93
CA ILE A 500 -23.38 12.26 -3.14
C ILE A 500 -22.91 13.05 -1.91
N ASP A 501 -23.78 13.83 -1.27
CA ASP A 501 -23.49 14.50 0.01
C ASP A 501 -23.14 13.48 1.12
N ALA A 502 -23.92 12.41 1.25
CA ALA A 502 -23.67 11.36 2.23
C ALA A 502 -22.41 10.52 1.93
N ILE A 503 -22.13 10.23 0.66
CA ILE A 503 -20.90 9.56 0.22
C ILE A 503 -19.69 10.45 0.48
N ALA A 504 -19.77 11.75 0.22
CA ALA A 504 -18.69 12.70 0.50
C ALA A 504 -18.33 12.72 1.99
N LYS A 505 -19.34 12.82 2.88
CA LYS A 505 -19.13 12.78 4.34
C LYS A 505 -18.59 11.43 4.82
N ILE A 506 -19.02 10.31 4.25
CA ILE A 506 -18.49 8.98 4.62
C ILE A 506 -17.07 8.76 4.06
N ARG A 507 -16.74 9.31 2.88
CA ARG A 507 -15.44 9.09 2.23
C ARG A 507 -14.40 10.18 2.52
N GLY A 508 -14.72 11.17 3.34
CA GLY A 508 -13.81 12.28 3.65
C GLY A 508 -13.38 13.07 2.42
N TRP A 509 -14.29 13.23 1.44
CA TRP A 509 -14.01 13.94 0.19
C TRP A 509 -13.75 15.42 0.42
N PHE A 510 -13.01 16.02 -0.50
CA PHE A 510 -12.92 17.47 -0.60
C PHE A 510 -14.27 18.04 -1.04
N SER A 511 -14.98 18.59 -0.05
CA SER A 511 -16.37 19.02 -0.06
C SER A 511 -16.55 20.16 0.97
N PRO A 512 -17.71 20.84 1.02
CA PRO A 512 -17.92 22.00 1.88
C PRO A 512 -17.84 21.67 3.37
N LYS A 513 -17.53 22.68 4.18
CA LYS A 513 -17.69 22.63 5.62
C LYS A 513 -19.16 22.48 6.01
N GLU A 514 -19.42 21.90 7.19
CA GLU A 514 -20.79 21.69 7.67
C GLU A 514 -21.53 23.01 7.94
N ASP A 515 -20.77 24.06 8.28
CA ASP A 515 -21.20 25.45 8.48
C ASP A 515 -20.89 26.36 7.28
N SER A 516 -20.62 25.78 6.09
CA SER A 516 -20.26 26.54 4.89
C SER A 516 -21.26 27.67 4.58
N PHE A 517 -20.74 28.89 4.51
CA PHE A 517 -21.51 30.06 4.07
C PHE A 517 -21.86 29.99 2.58
N TYR A 518 -20.94 29.45 1.76
CA TYR A 518 -21.05 29.50 0.30
C TYR A 518 -21.98 28.40 -0.26
N TYR A 519 -21.94 27.19 0.31
CA TYR A 519 -22.67 26.04 -0.25
C TYR A 519 -24.19 26.25 -0.33
N PRO A 520 -24.90 26.76 0.70
CA PRO A 520 -26.34 27.00 0.62
C PRO A 520 -26.70 28.02 -0.48
N ILE A 521 -25.88 29.06 -0.66
CA ILE A 521 -26.13 30.12 -1.66
C ILE A 521 -25.94 29.57 -3.08
N ILE A 522 -24.88 28.79 -3.31
CA ILE A 522 -24.62 28.11 -4.59
C ILE A 522 -25.75 27.10 -4.89
N GLN A 523 -26.22 26.37 -3.88
CA GLN A 523 -27.35 25.45 -4.03
C GLN A 523 -28.66 26.18 -4.33
N ASP A 524 -28.96 27.32 -3.69
CA ASP A 524 -30.17 28.10 -3.97
C ASP A 524 -30.15 28.70 -5.39
N TYR A 525 -28.99 29.13 -5.89
CA TYR A 525 -28.79 29.57 -7.27
C TYR A 525 -28.98 28.44 -8.30
N LEU A 526 -28.41 27.27 -8.03
CA LEU A 526 -28.58 26.09 -8.90
C LEU A 526 -30.04 25.61 -8.96
N ASN A 527 -30.81 25.79 -7.88
CA ASN A 527 -32.22 25.42 -7.79
C ASN A 527 -33.20 26.56 -8.14
N ASP A 528 -32.75 27.58 -8.87
CA ASP A 528 -33.59 28.69 -9.41
C ASP A 528 -34.35 29.50 -8.34
N LYS A 529 -33.80 29.59 -7.13
CA LYS A 529 -34.38 30.41 -6.04
C LYS A 529 -33.86 31.85 -6.01
N ILE A 530 -32.69 32.09 -6.58
CA ILE A 530 -32.03 33.40 -6.69
C ILE A 530 -31.40 33.55 -8.09
N GLU A 531 -31.34 34.76 -8.60
CA GLU A 531 -30.77 35.09 -9.91
C GLU A 531 -29.23 35.20 -9.86
N THR A 532 -28.55 35.14 -11.02
CA THR A 532 -27.07 35.21 -11.09
C THR A 532 -26.49 36.45 -10.42
N ASP A 533 -27.07 37.63 -10.63
CA ASP A 533 -26.61 38.89 -10.02
C ASP A 533 -26.78 38.89 -8.49
N GLU A 534 -27.84 38.25 -7.97
CA GLU A 534 -28.09 38.13 -6.54
C GLU A 534 -27.15 37.10 -5.89
N ALA A 535 -26.89 35.98 -6.57
CA ALA A 535 -25.91 34.98 -6.15
C ALA A 535 -24.49 35.59 -6.11
N ALA A 536 -24.07 36.28 -7.18
CA ALA A 536 -22.81 37.00 -7.24
C ALA A 536 -22.69 38.03 -6.10
N SER A 537 -23.71 38.87 -5.90
CA SER A 537 -23.71 39.87 -4.82
C SER A 537 -23.59 39.23 -3.42
N LYS A 538 -24.32 38.14 -3.15
CA LYS A 538 -24.28 37.42 -1.86
C LYS A 538 -22.96 36.67 -1.61
N LEU A 539 -22.33 36.15 -2.66
CA LEU A 539 -21.07 35.40 -2.57
C LEU A 539 -19.86 36.33 -2.50
N PHE A 540 -19.81 37.37 -3.35
CA PHE A 540 -18.63 38.22 -3.53
C PHE A 540 -18.63 39.41 -2.56
N GLY A 541 -19.80 39.96 -2.19
CA GLY A 541 -19.89 41.11 -1.26
C GLY A 541 -19.14 40.90 0.07
N PRO A 542 -19.33 39.78 0.78
CA PRO A 542 -18.58 39.48 2.02
C PRO A 542 -17.07 39.26 1.81
N ILE A 543 -16.65 38.91 0.59
CA ILE A 543 -15.24 38.82 0.20
C ILE A 543 -14.68 40.22 -0.05
N ASP A 544 -15.42 41.06 -0.78
CA ASP A 544 -15.07 42.46 -1.04
C ASP A 544 -14.94 43.28 0.25
N GLU A 545 -15.85 43.08 1.22
CA GLU A 545 -15.77 43.72 2.55
C GLU A 545 -14.47 43.35 3.28
N LYS A 546 -14.10 42.06 3.28
CA LYS A 546 -12.86 41.57 3.89
C LYS A 546 -11.61 42.07 3.16
N ILE A 547 -11.61 42.08 1.83
CA ILE A 547 -10.51 42.62 1.02
C ILE A 547 -10.33 44.12 1.27
N ASN A 548 -11.41 44.90 1.29
CA ASN A 548 -11.34 46.34 1.58
C ASN A 548 -10.95 46.64 3.04
N ALA A 549 -11.25 45.74 3.98
CA ALA A 549 -10.79 45.81 5.36
C ALA A 549 -9.35 45.29 5.58
N VAL A 550 -8.66 44.85 4.52
CA VAL A 550 -7.32 44.24 4.55
C VAL A 550 -7.26 42.99 5.47
N LYS A 551 -8.32 42.18 5.40
CA LYS A 551 -8.55 40.95 6.17
C LYS A 551 -8.58 39.73 5.26
N LEU A 552 -7.52 39.53 4.50
CA LEU A 552 -7.42 38.44 3.51
C LEU A 552 -7.46 37.06 4.17
N ASP A 553 -6.82 36.90 5.33
CA ASP A 553 -6.81 35.65 6.11
C ASP A 553 -8.20 35.26 6.65
N ASP A 554 -9.16 36.19 6.70
CA ASP A 554 -10.55 35.90 7.05
C ASP A 554 -11.36 35.33 5.85
N VAL A 555 -10.80 35.25 4.63
CA VAL A 555 -11.50 34.78 3.42
C VAL A 555 -11.16 33.31 3.13
N ASP A 556 -12.15 32.43 3.32
CA ASP A 556 -12.00 31.01 2.99
C ASP A 556 -12.32 30.73 1.51
N PHE A 557 -11.35 31.00 0.64
CA PHE A 557 -11.47 30.64 -0.78
C PHE A 557 -11.58 29.12 -0.98
N MET A 558 -11.01 28.30 -0.10
CA MET A 558 -11.02 26.84 -0.23
C MET A 558 -12.43 26.26 -0.05
N ASP A 559 -13.18 26.71 0.96
CA ASP A 559 -14.59 26.32 1.14
C ASP A 559 -15.49 26.82 0.00
N PHE A 560 -15.24 28.01 -0.54
CA PHE A 560 -15.93 28.50 -1.74
C PHE A 560 -15.70 27.58 -2.95
N TRP A 561 -14.46 27.24 -3.26
CA TRP A 561 -14.15 26.35 -4.38
C TRP A 561 -14.61 24.91 -4.16
N TYR A 562 -14.51 24.37 -2.93
CA TYR A 562 -15.11 23.07 -2.62
C TYR A 562 -16.64 23.09 -2.74
N SER A 563 -17.31 24.21 -2.43
CA SER A 563 -18.74 24.40 -2.67
C SER A 563 -19.11 24.37 -4.15
N VAL A 564 -18.31 25.01 -5.02
CA VAL A 564 -18.50 24.89 -6.48
C VAL A 564 -18.21 23.48 -6.98
N ILE A 565 -17.05 22.90 -6.64
CA ILE A 565 -16.59 21.61 -7.18
C ILE A 565 -17.48 20.46 -6.70
N HIS A 566 -17.95 20.48 -5.45
CA HIS A 566 -18.88 19.49 -4.93
C HIS A 566 -20.31 19.66 -5.50
N SER A 567 -20.74 20.90 -5.74
CA SER A 567 -21.96 21.13 -6.53
C SER A 567 -21.82 20.56 -7.96
N ALA A 568 -20.65 20.68 -8.58
CA ALA A 568 -20.37 20.09 -9.88
C ALA A 568 -20.35 18.55 -9.87
N LYS A 569 -19.92 17.90 -8.78
CA LYS A 569 -20.05 16.44 -8.58
C LYS A 569 -21.53 16.01 -8.61
N ARG A 570 -22.44 16.81 -8.06
CA ARG A 570 -23.88 16.51 -7.97
C ARG A 570 -24.67 16.72 -9.28
N LEU A 571 -24.15 17.46 -10.26
CA LEU A 571 -24.83 17.74 -11.52
C LEU A 571 -24.52 16.66 -12.57
N THR A 572 -25.52 15.90 -13.00
CA THR A 572 -25.35 14.77 -13.92
C THR A 572 -24.81 15.21 -15.29
N PHE A 573 -23.69 14.62 -15.72
CA PHE A 573 -23.20 14.70 -17.09
C PHE A 573 -23.85 13.60 -17.96
N ARG A 574 -24.30 13.98 -19.17
CA ARG A 574 -24.73 13.05 -20.22
C ARG A 574 -24.16 13.45 -21.57
N MET A 575 -23.79 12.46 -22.38
CA MET A 575 -23.44 12.66 -23.79
C MET A 575 -24.69 13.02 -24.59
N GLY A 576 -24.65 14.14 -25.32
CA GLY A 576 -25.63 14.48 -26.35
C GLY A 576 -26.85 15.32 -25.91
N ASP A 577 -26.94 15.75 -24.65
CA ASP A 577 -27.91 16.77 -24.24
C ASP A 577 -27.53 18.15 -24.83
N GLU A 578 -28.52 18.90 -25.34
CA GLU A 578 -28.32 20.27 -25.85
C GLU A 578 -28.10 21.29 -24.71
N VAL A 579 -28.50 20.94 -23.48
CA VAL A 579 -28.38 21.80 -22.29
C VAL A 579 -27.24 21.29 -21.40
N CYS A 580 -26.19 22.10 -21.26
CA CYS A 580 -25.08 21.80 -20.35
C CYS A 580 -25.55 21.97 -18.89
N SER A 581 -25.72 20.89 -18.15
CA SER A 581 -26.18 20.89 -16.75
C SER A 581 -25.30 21.74 -15.81
N HIS A 582 -24.01 21.87 -16.12
CA HIS A 582 -23.06 22.73 -15.39
C HIS A 582 -23.06 24.21 -15.80
N ALA A 583 -23.90 24.66 -16.75
CA ALA A 583 -23.84 26.03 -17.31
C ALA A 583 -23.82 27.11 -16.22
N LYS A 584 -24.77 27.09 -15.28
CA LYS A 584 -24.81 28.02 -14.14
C LYS A 584 -23.51 28.11 -13.34
N LEU A 585 -22.79 26.99 -13.15
CA LEU A 585 -21.49 27.02 -12.46
C LEU A 585 -20.39 27.65 -13.30
N LEU A 586 -20.47 27.58 -14.64
CA LEU A 586 -19.57 28.31 -15.54
C LEU A 586 -19.90 29.80 -15.52
N ASP A 587 -21.19 30.16 -15.58
CA ASP A 587 -21.67 31.55 -15.51
C ASP A 587 -21.23 32.22 -14.20
N LEU A 588 -21.35 31.53 -13.07
CA LEU A 588 -20.88 32.00 -11.76
C LEU A 588 -19.34 32.14 -11.71
N LEU A 589 -18.60 31.26 -12.38
CA LEU A 589 -17.14 31.32 -12.46
C LEU A 589 -16.65 32.46 -13.36
N GLU A 590 -17.33 32.71 -14.49
CA GLU A 590 -17.04 33.86 -15.34
C GLU A 590 -17.40 35.17 -14.63
N ALA A 591 -18.54 35.21 -13.91
CA ALA A 591 -18.90 36.34 -13.05
C ALA A 591 -17.86 36.59 -11.95
N PHE A 592 -17.40 35.55 -11.23
CA PHE A 592 -16.32 35.69 -10.23
C PHE A 592 -15.04 36.22 -10.87
N LYS A 593 -14.63 35.68 -12.02
CA LYS A 593 -13.38 36.07 -12.67
C LYS A 593 -13.42 37.47 -13.29
N ALA A 594 -14.59 37.92 -13.73
CA ALA A 594 -14.83 39.25 -14.26
C ALA A 594 -15.09 40.32 -13.18
N HIS A 595 -15.35 39.90 -11.94
CA HIS A 595 -15.63 40.80 -10.82
C HIS A 595 -14.42 41.66 -10.46
N ALA A 596 -14.68 42.90 -10.05
CA ALA A 596 -13.66 43.87 -9.67
C ALA A 596 -14.21 44.86 -8.65
N ILE A 597 -13.48 45.02 -7.54
CA ILE A 597 -13.80 45.98 -6.48
C ILE A 597 -13.46 47.40 -6.97
N PRO A 598 -14.41 48.36 -6.91
CA PRO A 598 -14.16 49.74 -7.28
C PRO A 598 -13.03 50.38 -6.44
N ASN A 599 -12.05 50.98 -7.11
CA ASN A 599 -10.88 51.64 -6.52
C ASN A 599 -9.88 50.74 -5.76
N ASN A 600 -9.97 49.40 -5.86
CA ASN A 600 -9.05 48.47 -5.20
C ASN A 600 -8.16 47.70 -6.20
N GLU A 601 -7.35 48.45 -6.95
CA GLU A 601 -6.39 47.87 -7.91
C GLU A 601 -5.37 46.92 -7.26
N THR A 602 -5.13 47.05 -5.96
CA THR A 602 -4.17 46.24 -5.19
C THR A 602 -4.58 44.77 -5.09
N TYR A 603 -5.87 44.47 -4.96
CA TYR A 603 -6.36 43.11 -4.69
C TYR A 603 -7.31 42.54 -5.74
N ASN A 604 -7.71 43.31 -6.76
CA ASN A 604 -8.54 42.82 -7.87
C ASN A 604 -7.92 41.64 -8.67
N TYR A 605 -6.61 41.37 -8.52
CA TYR A 605 -5.99 40.19 -9.12
C TYR A 605 -6.52 38.86 -8.54
N LEU A 606 -7.02 38.84 -7.29
CA LEU A 606 -7.51 37.63 -6.61
C LEU A 606 -8.69 37.00 -7.37
N TYR A 607 -9.58 37.84 -7.91
CA TYR A 607 -10.68 37.42 -8.77
C TYR A 607 -10.20 36.95 -10.14
N GLN A 608 -9.32 37.72 -10.80
CA GLN A 608 -8.82 37.43 -12.15
C GLN A 608 -7.98 36.15 -12.24
N GLU A 609 -7.13 35.90 -11.25
CA GLU A 609 -6.34 34.66 -11.15
C GLU A 609 -7.12 33.48 -10.54
N MET A 610 -8.27 33.75 -9.92
CA MET A 610 -9.08 32.77 -9.18
C MET A 610 -8.25 32.12 -8.05
N THR A 611 -7.82 32.94 -7.08
CA THR A 611 -6.97 32.51 -5.95
C THR A 611 -7.45 31.20 -5.33
N ASP A 612 -6.52 30.27 -5.15
CA ASP A 612 -6.71 28.90 -4.65
C ASP A 612 -7.57 27.94 -5.49
N PHE A 613 -8.16 28.36 -6.62
CA PHE A 613 -8.99 27.48 -7.47
C PHE A 613 -8.21 26.28 -8.01
N ASP A 614 -6.98 26.49 -8.50
CA ASP A 614 -6.12 25.40 -8.99
C ASP A 614 -5.75 24.41 -7.86
N MET A 615 -5.62 24.90 -6.62
CA MET A 615 -5.32 24.10 -5.43
C MET A 615 -6.53 23.28 -4.99
N ALA A 616 -7.72 23.89 -4.91
CA ALA A 616 -8.96 23.19 -4.65
C ALA A 616 -9.26 22.14 -5.73
N CYS A 617 -9.04 22.47 -7.00
CA CYS A 617 -9.17 21.53 -8.11
C CYS A 617 -8.22 20.35 -8.00
N ARG A 618 -6.96 20.60 -7.57
CA ARG A 618 -5.97 19.55 -7.32
C ARG A 618 -6.37 18.67 -6.13
N SER A 619 -6.85 19.24 -5.04
CA SER A 619 -7.29 18.51 -3.86
C SER A 619 -8.47 17.59 -4.17
N ALA A 620 -9.54 18.12 -4.79
CA ALA A 620 -10.69 17.32 -5.19
C ALA A 620 -10.37 16.20 -6.21
N TYR A 621 -9.28 16.34 -6.98
CA TYR A 621 -8.82 15.24 -7.84
C TYR A 621 -8.28 14.02 -7.03
N ASN A 622 -8.03 14.15 -5.73
CA ASN A 622 -7.75 12.99 -4.87
C ASN A 622 -9.00 12.13 -4.58
N ASP A 623 -10.22 12.65 -4.79
CA ASP A 623 -11.49 11.93 -4.62
C ASP A 623 -11.76 10.93 -5.76
N THR A 624 -10.69 10.42 -6.40
CA THR A 624 -10.77 9.45 -7.50
C THR A 624 -11.31 8.12 -6.98
N PRO A 625 -12.34 7.50 -7.61
CA PRO A 625 -12.80 6.16 -7.26
C PRO A 625 -11.68 5.12 -7.37
N VAL A 626 -11.58 4.22 -6.38
CA VAL A 626 -10.46 3.26 -6.24
C VAL A 626 -10.94 1.83 -5.93
N PRO A 627 -10.17 0.78 -6.27
CA PRO A 627 -10.57 -0.63 -6.12
C PRO A 627 -11.09 -1.01 -4.74
N HIS A 628 -10.39 -0.68 -3.65
CA HIS A 628 -10.83 -0.96 -2.28
C HIS A 628 -12.12 -0.23 -1.85
N SER A 629 -12.52 0.83 -2.55
CA SER A 629 -13.84 1.49 -2.36
C SER A 629 -14.98 0.75 -3.06
N GLY A 630 -14.69 -0.30 -3.84
CA GLY A 630 -15.68 -1.16 -4.51
C GLY A 630 -16.31 -0.57 -5.78
N PHE A 631 -15.84 0.60 -6.24
CA PHE A 631 -16.37 1.33 -7.40
C PHE A 631 -17.90 1.53 -7.37
N ILE A 632 -18.37 2.16 -6.28
CA ILE A 632 -19.79 2.49 -6.07
C ILE A 632 -20.32 3.39 -7.20
N HIS A 633 -21.54 3.12 -7.68
CA HIS A 633 -22.04 3.77 -8.91
C HIS A 633 -22.14 5.30 -8.79
N SER A 634 -22.73 5.82 -7.73
CA SER A 634 -22.89 7.27 -7.51
C SER A 634 -21.52 7.97 -7.30
N GLU A 635 -20.53 7.26 -6.75
CA GLU A 635 -19.13 7.70 -6.63
C GLU A 635 -18.44 7.81 -8.01
N VAL A 636 -18.63 6.80 -8.88
CA VAL A 636 -18.16 6.84 -10.29
C VAL A 636 -18.87 7.92 -11.11
N ALA A 637 -20.17 8.14 -10.88
CA ALA A 637 -20.93 9.20 -11.55
C ALA A 637 -20.46 10.60 -11.12
N ALA A 638 -20.35 10.86 -9.81
CA ALA A 638 -19.82 12.11 -9.26
C ALA A 638 -18.43 12.45 -9.82
N TRP A 639 -17.57 11.44 -9.94
CA TRP A 639 -16.24 11.58 -10.54
C TRP A 639 -16.27 11.99 -12.01
N ALA A 640 -17.17 11.41 -12.81
CA ALA A 640 -17.36 11.77 -14.21
C ALA A 640 -17.95 13.19 -14.37
N ASN A 641 -18.93 13.55 -13.53
CA ASN A 641 -19.56 14.87 -13.49
C ASN A 641 -18.52 15.97 -13.22
N MET A 642 -17.64 15.77 -12.24
CA MET A 642 -16.55 16.70 -11.91
C MET A 642 -15.54 16.84 -13.07
N ASN A 643 -15.19 15.74 -13.74
CA ASN A 643 -14.30 15.78 -14.90
C ASN A 643 -14.93 16.50 -16.10
N PHE A 644 -16.25 16.37 -16.30
CA PHE A 644 -16.97 17.17 -17.30
C PHE A 644 -16.95 18.66 -16.97
N PHE A 645 -17.17 19.04 -15.71
CA PHE A 645 -17.06 20.44 -15.27
C PHE A 645 -15.68 21.03 -15.57
N TYR A 646 -14.58 20.33 -15.22
CA TYR A 646 -13.22 20.79 -15.53
C TYR A 646 -12.98 20.92 -17.05
N ALA A 647 -13.57 20.01 -17.84
CA ALA A 647 -13.53 20.09 -19.31
C ALA A 647 -14.27 21.33 -19.83
N ARG A 648 -15.45 21.66 -19.31
CA ARG A 648 -16.20 22.86 -19.69
C ARG A 648 -15.49 24.16 -19.27
N VAL A 649 -14.96 24.24 -18.05
CA VAL A 649 -14.12 25.36 -17.56
C VAL A 649 -12.90 25.61 -18.47
N THR A 650 -12.29 24.53 -18.99
CA THR A 650 -11.20 24.60 -19.97
C THR A 650 -11.68 25.04 -21.36
N GLN A 651 -12.83 24.56 -21.80
CA GLN A 651 -13.39 24.84 -23.13
C GLN A 651 -13.79 26.31 -23.28
N GLU A 652 -14.39 26.90 -22.24
CA GLU A 652 -14.75 28.33 -22.17
C GLU A 652 -13.58 29.23 -21.73
N LYS A 653 -12.38 28.65 -21.50
CA LYS A 653 -11.13 29.37 -21.17
C LYS A 653 -11.16 30.15 -19.85
N ILE A 654 -12.02 29.77 -18.94
CA ILE A 654 -12.09 30.34 -17.58
C ILE A 654 -10.76 30.03 -16.84
N ARG A 655 -10.32 28.77 -16.84
CA ARG A 655 -8.99 28.33 -16.38
C ARG A 655 -8.55 27.13 -17.21
N ASP A 656 -7.26 27.00 -17.54
CA ASP A 656 -6.75 25.86 -18.34
C ASP A 656 -6.55 24.62 -17.47
N LEU A 657 -7.65 23.88 -17.22
CA LEU A 657 -7.64 22.63 -16.46
C LEU A 657 -7.34 21.41 -17.37
N SER A 658 -6.97 21.59 -18.64
CA SER A 658 -6.72 20.48 -19.59
C SER A 658 -5.72 19.44 -19.08
N PHE A 659 -4.83 19.83 -18.17
CA PHE A 659 -3.87 18.93 -17.53
C PHE A 659 -4.52 17.70 -16.88
N TYR A 660 -5.72 17.86 -16.30
CA TYR A 660 -6.49 16.77 -15.71
C TYR A 660 -7.06 15.80 -16.76
N ALA A 661 -7.24 16.23 -18.02
CA ALA A 661 -7.59 15.33 -19.13
C ALA A 661 -6.51 14.25 -19.32
N ILE A 662 -5.23 14.63 -19.24
CA ILE A 662 -4.11 13.67 -19.32
C ILE A 662 -4.21 12.64 -18.18
N PHE A 663 -4.65 13.02 -16.99
CA PHE A 663 -4.82 12.09 -15.87
C PHE A 663 -5.95 11.08 -16.16
N ALA A 664 -7.15 11.56 -16.50
CA ALA A 664 -8.30 10.71 -16.79
C ALA A 664 -8.05 9.76 -17.98
N LEU A 665 -7.56 10.29 -19.11
CA LEU A 665 -7.26 9.52 -20.32
C LEU A 665 -6.12 8.51 -20.09
N ARG A 666 -5.08 8.87 -19.33
CA ARG A 666 -4.00 7.94 -18.98
C ARG A 666 -4.47 6.77 -18.11
N MET A 667 -5.34 7.03 -17.13
CA MET A 667 -5.90 6.00 -16.26
C MET A 667 -6.80 5.04 -17.03
N ALA A 668 -7.73 5.55 -17.84
CA ALA A 668 -8.69 4.73 -18.56
C ALA A 668 -8.10 3.99 -19.80
N LEU A 669 -7.12 4.60 -20.49
CA LEU A 669 -6.72 4.18 -21.84
C LEU A 669 -5.25 3.76 -21.97
N GLU A 670 -4.31 4.52 -21.41
CA GLU A 670 -2.85 4.30 -21.62
C GLU A 670 -2.22 3.30 -20.65
N THR A 671 -2.93 2.94 -19.58
CA THR A 671 -2.44 2.02 -18.55
C THR A 671 -3.00 0.63 -18.82
N PRO A 672 -2.17 -0.43 -18.94
CA PRO A 672 -2.65 -1.80 -18.99
C PRO A 672 -3.32 -2.16 -17.67
N LEU A 673 -4.64 -2.24 -17.69
CA LEU A 673 -5.45 -2.72 -16.57
C LEU A 673 -5.28 -4.24 -16.41
N ALA A 674 -5.33 -4.72 -15.17
CA ALA A 674 -5.20 -6.14 -14.85
C ALA A 674 -6.16 -6.50 -13.69
N ASP A 675 -6.65 -7.73 -13.67
CA ASP A 675 -7.42 -8.26 -12.54
C ASP A 675 -6.52 -8.32 -11.30
N ASP A 676 -6.95 -7.69 -10.22
CA ASP A 676 -6.24 -7.66 -8.94
C ASP A 676 -7.07 -8.33 -7.81
N ALA A 677 -6.68 -8.10 -6.56
CA ALA A 677 -7.35 -8.67 -5.39
C ALA A 677 -8.67 -7.95 -5.02
N GLU A 678 -8.87 -6.73 -5.51
CA GLU A 678 -9.91 -5.79 -5.10
C GLU A 678 -10.91 -5.52 -6.24
N SER A 679 -10.47 -5.60 -7.49
CA SER A 679 -11.26 -5.30 -8.69
C SER A 679 -10.88 -6.13 -9.92
N THR A 680 -11.79 -6.21 -10.90
CA THR A 680 -11.49 -6.73 -12.25
C THR A 680 -11.19 -5.62 -13.24
N VAL A 681 -10.54 -5.96 -14.35
CA VAL A 681 -10.36 -5.07 -15.53
C VAL A 681 -11.67 -4.43 -15.96
N ALA A 682 -12.77 -5.19 -15.91
CA ALA A 682 -14.09 -4.69 -16.29
C ALA A 682 -14.61 -3.61 -15.31
N GLN A 683 -14.44 -3.83 -14.01
CA GLN A 683 -14.83 -2.84 -12.98
C GLN A 683 -13.96 -1.57 -13.05
N GLN A 684 -12.67 -1.71 -13.33
CA GLN A 684 -11.75 -0.57 -13.52
C GLN A 684 -12.11 0.23 -14.77
N HIS A 685 -12.49 -0.43 -15.88
CA HIS A 685 -13.01 0.26 -17.06
C HIS A 685 -14.34 0.98 -16.78
N ASP A 686 -15.30 0.31 -16.14
CA ASP A 686 -16.58 0.91 -15.73
C ASP A 686 -16.41 2.15 -14.83
N ALA A 687 -15.33 2.21 -14.04
CA ALA A 687 -15.03 3.31 -13.13
C ALA A 687 -14.31 4.50 -13.80
N HIS A 688 -13.38 4.23 -14.73
CA HIS A 688 -12.48 5.27 -15.27
C HIS A 688 -12.86 5.78 -16.67
N VAL A 689 -13.50 4.95 -17.49
CA VAL A 689 -13.89 5.33 -18.87
C VAL A 689 -14.90 6.49 -18.91
N PRO A 690 -15.92 6.59 -18.02
CA PRO A 690 -16.85 7.72 -18.04
C PRO A 690 -16.18 9.09 -17.82
N ALA A 691 -15.23 9.18 -16.88
CA ALA A 691 -14.48 10.40 -16.62
C ALA A 691 -13.52 10.77 -17.77
N ALA A 692 -12.96 9.78 -18.47
CA ALA A 692 -12.15 10.01 -19.67
C ALA A 692 -13.01 10.52 -20.85
N ALA A 693 -14.21 9.96 -21.03
CA ALA A 693 -15.15 10.37 -22.08
C ALA A 693 -15.73 11.77 -21.84
N ALA A 694 -15.92 12.16 -20.56
CA ALA A 694 -16.34 13.50 -20.17
C ALA A 694 -15.41 14.61 -20.72
N TRP A 695 -14.09 14.38 -20.74
CA TRP A 695 -13.12 15.32 -21.33
C TRP A 695 -13.27 15.48 -22.84
N ILE A 696 -13.54 14.39 -23.56
CA ILE A 696 -13.83 14.42 -24.99
C ILE A 696 -15.12 15.20 -25.27
N SER A 697 -16.15 14.99 -24.44
CA SER A 697 -17.44 15.69 -24.57
C SER A 697 -17.32 17.19 -24.31
N GLY A 698 -16.78 17.57 -23.14
CA GLY A 698 -16.78 18.96 -22.69
C GLY A 698 -15.73 19.85 -23.36
N CYS A 699 -14.63 19.27 -23.86
CA CYS A 699 -13.45 20.01 -24.33
C CYS A 699 -12.77 19.41 -25.59
N GLY A 700 -13.37 18.43 -26.27
CA GLY A 700 -12.74 17.65 -27.35
C GLY A 700 -12.11 18.51 -28.46
N HIS A 701 -12.80 19.55 -28.92
CA HIS A 701 -12.29 20.47 -29.95
C HIS A 701 -11.03 21.22 -29.51
N ASN A 702 -10.99 21.74 -28.26
CA ASN A 702 -9.81 22.44 -27.74
C ASN A 702 -8.67 21.45 -27.42
N LEU A 703 -8.97 20.24 -26.93
CA LEU A 703 -7.98 19.20 -26.69
C LEU A 703 -7.33 18.71 -27.99
N PHE A 704 -8.12 18.50 -29.06
CA PHE A 704 -7.57 18.11 -30.37
C PHE A 704 -6.67 19.19 -30.97
N ARG A 705 -7.01 20.47 -30.79
CA ARG A 705 -6.18 21.61 -31.22
C ARG A 705 -4.93 21.84 -30.39
N LYS A 706 -4.83 21.27 -29.18
CA LYS A 706 -3.70 21.49 -28.29
C LYS A 706 -2.53 20.60 -28.70
N GLU A 707 -1.50 21.19 -29.30
CA GLU A 707 -0.20 20.57 -29.49
C GLU A 707 0.81 21.24 -28.56
N GLN A 708 1.30 20.49 -27.57
CA GLN A 708 2.17 21.01 -26.52
C GLN A 708 3.00 19.88 -25.90
N ASP A 709 4.33 19.97 -26.02
CA ASP A 709 5.26 19.19 -25.21
C ASP A 709 5.22 19.69 -23.76
N LEU A 710 5.02 18.77 -22.82
CA LEU A 710 5.00 19.03 -21.37
C LEU A 710 6.09 18.22 -20.64
N SER A 711 7.19 17.92 -21.35
CA SER A 711 8.43 17.38 -20.77
C SER A 711 9.07 18.40 -19.83
N PRO A 712 9.41 18.04 -18.57
CA PRO A 712 10.06 18.96 -17.65
C PRO A 712 11.43 19.42 -18.16
N SER A 713 11.71 20.72 -18.06
CA SER A 713 12.99 21.30 -18.49
C SER A 713 14.12 21.09 -17.48
N ASP A 714 13.79 20.81 -16.20
CA ASP A 714 14.74 20.42 -15.15
C ASP A 714 14.48 18.96 -14.73
N PRO A 715 15.48 18.05 -14.79
CA PRO A 715 15.37 16.68 -14.27
C PRO A 715 14.97 16.54 -12.79
N LYS A 716 15.06 17.60 -11.98
CA LYS A 716 14.53 17.62 -10.60
C LYS A 716 13.01 17.72 -10.53
N GLN A 717 12.35 18.24 -11.57
CA GLN A 717 10.90 18.38 -11.63
C GLN A 717 10.24 17.02 -11.92
N GLY A 718 9.10 16.76 -11.28
CA GLY A 718 8.27 15.62 -11.65
C GLY A 718 7.76 15.75 -13.09
N ASN A 719 7.52 14.62 -13.76
CA ASN A 719 6.84 14.60 -15.06
C ASN A 719 5.38 14.11 -14.91
N PRO A 720 4.44 14.99 -14.50
CA PRO A 720 3.04 14.60 -14.34
C PRO A 720 2.34 14.39 -15.70
N ALA A 721 2.82 14.97 -16.80
CA ALA A 721 2.24 14.84 -18.15
C ALA A 721 2.59 13.53 -18.87
N ARG A 722 3.47 12.70 -18.26
CA ARG A 722 4.01 11.44 -18.81
C ARG A 722 2.91 10.46 -19.27
N GLY A 723 3.30 9.59 -20.19
CA GLY A 723 2.48 8.46 -20.64
C GLY A 723 2.20 7.42 -19.54
N GLY A 724 1.09 6.71 -19.69
CA GLY A 724 0.91 5.35 -19.18
C GLY A 724 1.76 4.36 -19.98
N ALA A 725 1.80 3.09 -19.57
CA ALA A 725 2.75 2.14 -20.15
C ALA A 725 2.53 1.83 -21.65
N LEU A 726 1.37 2.15 -22.23
CA LEU A 726 1.08 2.03 -23.67
C LEU A 726 1.54 3.25 -24.49
N TRP A 727 1.64 4.45 -23.91
CA TRP A 727 2.14 5.63 -24.62
C TRP A 727 3.68 5.66 -24.60
N LYS A 728 4.29 5.85 -25.78
CA LYS A 728 5.76 5.86 -25.96
C LYS A 728 6.31 7.16 -26.56
N GLY A 729 5.46 8.05 -27.05
CA GLY A 729 5.85 9.35 -27.57
C GLY A 729 5.99 10.42 -26.48
N ILE A 730 5.96 11.68 -26.91
CA ILE A 730 6.28 12.85 -26.08
C ILE A 730 5.20 13.08 -25.00
N PRO A 731 5.58 13.45 -23.75
CA PRO A 731 4.66 13.94 -22.71
C PRO A 731 3.86 15.17 -23.14
N GLY A 732 2.60 15.28 -22.70
CA GLY A 732 1.70 16.37 -23.09
C GLY A 732 0.70 15.99 -24.17
N PHE A 733 0.38 16.92 -25.07
CA PHE A 733 -0.68 16.79 -26.08
C PHE A 733 -0.10 16.80 -27.51
N ASN A 734 -0.55 15.85 -28.34
CA ASN A 734 -0.20 15.74 -29.76
C ASN A 734 -1.17 14.78 -30.47
N LYS A 735 -1.19 14.83 -31.81
CA LYS A 735 -2.11 14.05 -32.66
C LYS A 735 -1.91 12.53 -32.55
N GLU A 736 -0.68 12.07 -32.33
CA GLU A 736 -0.37 10.64 -32.14
C GLU A 736 -0.98 10.09 -30.84
N ARG A 737 -0.85 10.83 -29.73
CA ARG A 737 -1.44 10.47 -28.43
C ARG A 737 -2.97 10.49 -28.49
N TRP A 738 -3.55 11.46 -29.21
CA TRP A 738 -4.98 11.51 -29.51
C TRP A 738 -5.46 10.31 -30.32
N ALA A 739 -4.71 9.89 -31.35
CA ALA A 739 -5.03 8.70 -32.13
C ALA A 739 -5.00 7.42 -31.26
N LEU A 740 -4.02 7.27 -30.37
CA LEU A 740 -4.01 6.19 -29.38
C LEU A 740 -5.24 6.23 -28.47
N TRP A 741 -5.65 7.40 -27.95
CA TRP A 741 -6.86 7.50 -27.14
C TRP A 741 -8.10 7.06 -27.92
N LYS A 742 -8.24 7.43 -29.20
CA LYS A 742 -9.38 7.02 -30.03
C LYS A 742 -9.40 5.52 -30.30
N GLU A 743 -8.25 4.92 -30.64
CA GLU A 743 -8.09 3.46 -30.78
C GLU A 743 -8.51 2.73 -29.50
N ARG A 744 -8.10 3.25 -28.33
CA ARG A 744 -8.37 2.62 -27.04
C ARG A 744 -9.82 2.77 -26.59
N PHE A 745 -10.49 3.90 -26.88
CA PHE A 745 -11.95 4.01 -26.70
C PHE A 745 -12.71 3.02 -27.61
N ALA A 746 -12.32 2.88 -28.88
CA ALA A 746 -12.94 1.90 -29.79
C ALA A 746 -12.75 0.46 -29.30
N ALA A 747 -11.56 0.12 -28.79
CA ALA A 747 -11.29 -1.19 -28.19
C ALA A 747 -12.11 -1.45 -26.91
N VAL A 748 -12.45 -0.41 -26.13
CA VAL A 748 -13.36 -0.50 -24.99
C VAL A 748 -14.82 -0.66 -25.45
N ALA A 749 -15.26 0.06 -26.49
CA ALA A 749 -16.62 -0.05 -27.02
C ALA A 749 -16.99 -1.48 -27.46
N GLU A 750 -16.04 -2.26 -27.97
CA GLU A 750 -16.24 -3.67 -28.34
C GLU A 750 -15.92 -4.68 -27.21
N MET A 751 -15.46 -4.21 -26.04
CA MET A 751 -15.06 -5.09 -24.94
C MET A 751 -16.26 -5.82 -24.32
N GLN A 752 -16.14 -7.14 -24.21
CA GLN A 752 -17.15 -7.99 -23.57
C GLN A 752 -16.93 -8.04 -22.05
N GLY A 753 -18.01 -7.90 -21.29
CA GLY A 753 -18.01 -8.06 -19.82
C GLY A 753 -17.95 -6.77 -19.00
N ILE A 754 -17.79 -5.60 -19.64
CA ILE A 754 -18.08 -4.28 -19.04
C ILE A 754 -19.57 -3.92 -19.19
N LYS A 755 -20.05 -2.90 -18.48
CA LYS A 755 -21.45 -2.44 -18.59
C LYS A 755 -21.72 -1.85 -19.97
N GLU A 756 -22.96 -2.04 -20.45
CA GLU A 756 -23.40 -1.47 -21.73
C GLU A 756 -23.32 0.07 -21.74
N SER A 757 -23.60 0.72 -20.61
CA SER A 757 -23.43 2.17 -20.46
C SER A 757 -21.98 2.61 -20.69
N THR A 758 -21.00 1.83 -20.20
CA THR A 758 -19.57 2.08 -20.41
C THR A 758 -19.19 1.89 -21.89
N ARG A 759 -19.77 0.89 -22.58
CA ARG A 759 -19.56 0.65 -24.02
C ARG A 759 -20.13 1.79 -24.87
N VAL A 760 -21.35 2.23 -24.57
CA VAL A 760 -22.01 3.36 -25.24
C VAL A 760 -21.20 4.64 -25.04
N VAL A 761 -20.85 4.99 -23.80
CA VAL A 761 -20.04 6.19 -23.51
C VAL A 761 -18.65 6.15 -24.16
N ALA A 762 -18.03 4.98 -24.32
CA ALA A 762 -16.79 4.83 -25.09
C ALA A 762 -17.00 5.05 -26.59
N LYS A 763 -18.10 4.57 -27.17
CA LYS A 763 -18.48 4.82 -28.58
C LYS A 763 -18.79 6.29 -28.83
N ASP A 764 -19.58 6.92 -27.95
CA ASP A 764 -19.92 8.34 -28.03
C ASP A 764 -18.67 9.24 -27.96
N ALA A 765 -17.66 8.81 -27.19
CA ALA A 765 -16.35 9.44 -27.16
C ALA A 765 -15.61 9.29 -28.51
N VAL A 766 -15.57 8.10 -29.14
CA VAL A 766 -14.97 7.94 -30.49
C VAL A 766 -15.64 8.89 -31.49
N GLU A 767 -16.97 8.94 -31.53
CA GLU A 767 -17.69 9.86 -32.43
C GLU A 767 -17.44 11.34 -32.07
N GLY A 768 -17.29 11.67 -30.79
CA GLY A 768 -16.89 13.00 -30.33
C GLY A 768 -15.46 13.39 -30.78
N MET A 769 -14.55 12.43 -30.82
CA MET A 769 -13.20 12.63 -31.35
C MET A 769 -13.21 12.83 -32.86
N GLU A 770 -14.02 12.05 -33.60
CA GLU A 770 -14.20 12.20 -35.05
C GLU A 770 -14.87 13.53 -35.42
N ARG A 771 -15.88 13.97 -34.65
CA ARG A 771 -16.45 15.33 -34.77
C ARG A 771 -15.40 16.42 -34.50
N SER A 772 -14.49 16.19 -33.55
CA SER A 772 -13.41 17.14 -33.23
C SER A 772 -12.36 17.23 -34.34
N GLU A 773 -11.99 16.09 -34.94
CA GLU A 773 -11.10 16.02 -36.10
C GLU A 773 -11.73 16.65 -37.35
N ALA A 774 -12.99 16.31 -37.65
CA ALA A 774 -13.69 16.80 -38.84
C ALA A 774 -13.97 18.31 -38.78
N HIS A 775 -14.29 18.86 -37.60
CA HIS A 775 -14.47 20.31 -37.43
C HIS A 775 -13.20 21.10 -37.76
N GLU A 776 -12.04 20.58 -37.40
CA GLU A 776 -10.74 21.24 -37.66
C GLU A 776 -10.34 21.14 -39.15
N LEU A 777 -10.78 20.10 -39.85
CA LEU A 777 -10.60 19.94 -41.31
C LEU A 777 -11.55 20.80 -42.16
N MET A 778 -12.55 21.45 -41.54
CA MET A 778 -13.51 22.36 -42.20
C MET A 778 -13.23 23.84 -41.92
N ARG A 779 -12.09 24.17 -41.30
CA ARG A 779 -11.69 25.52 -40.88
C ARG A 779 -10.52 26.09 -41.67
#